data_AF-A0A816TYD0-F1
#
_entry.id   AF-A0A816TYD0-F1
#
_cell.length_a   1.000
_cell.length_b   1.000
_cell.length_c   1.000
_cell.angle_alpha   90.00
_cell.angle_beta   90.00
_cell.angle_gamma   90.00
#
_symmetry.space_group_name_H-M   'P 1'
#
loop_
_entity.id
_entity.type
_entity.pdbx_description
1 polymer ?
#
loop_
_entity_poly.entity_id
_entity_poly.type
_entity_poly.pdbx_seq_one_letter_code
_entity_poly.pdbx_strand_id
1 'polypeptide(L)'
;MSWDDGKHAKVNKVQITYDDVIYSIQVTYAGTALQSQRRGSVGPKTAEFTLGPDEYITALSAYGKTLSTQDVITSLTFTTNKGTYGPYGNKTGYQISAPEGTGKQIAGFLGTSGNVLNSIDVHYAPIPTGTGGTGTGGTGTGETGTGGTGTGGTGGTGTGGTGTGGTGGTGTGGTGGTGTGTGGTGTGTGGTGTGGTGTGGTGTGGTGTGGTGTGGTGTGGSGTGSGAEKLDAQGGTGGTAWDDGSDHDGVTKITVRTGGVGVQFVQFDYVKAGQPKQGALRGVQGSRGSTREILINHPDEYLVSVEGWYDSANVILGIQFKTNQKTSDYLGYEFDGSGKKFTLQVQGKKIIGFHGFASDHLNSIGAYFVPVSSTPTTPTVPPKKLEAKGGASGAVWDDGAHDNVKKVSVGQGQDGIAAVKFEYRNGSQVVIGAERGTPTLLGYEEFELESDEYITIVEGTYDKILGSDGLTMLTFKTNKNRTYGPYGLEGSTHFDLKEDGHKITGFHGRAGDNSITAIGVYLAPVGTIPLTPATQTKKLEAKGGDGGTLWDDGAFDGVRKVSVGQAQDGIGAVKFVYNNGSSEVIGDEHGKSTLLGFEEFELNYPSEYITEVHGTFDKIFASNSAIVTMLTFKTNKPATYGPFGLTAGTPFDLKEDGHKIVGFHGSAGDLLHKFGVHVLPIN
;
A
#
# COMPACT_ATOMS: atom_id res chain seq x y z
N MET A 1 -13.57 -31.35 -1.12
CA MET A 1 -13.05 -31.38 -2.51
C MET A 1 -12.53 -29.99 -2.84
N SER A 2 -11.31 -29.88 -3.35
CA SER A 2 -10.81 -28.63 -3.95
C SER A 2 -11.47 -28.40 -5.31
N TRP A 3 -11.54 -27.13 -5.70
CA TRP A 3 -12.08 -26.70 -6.98
C TRP A 3 -11.44 -25.37 -7.38
N ASP A 4 -11.27 -25.18 -8.68
CA ASP A 4 -10.84 -23.92 -9.28
C ASP A 4 -11.67 -23.74 -10.55
N ASP A 5 -12.39 -22.63 -10.66
CA ASP A 5 -13.12 -22.30 -11.88
C ASP A 5 -12.18 -21.72 -12.96
N GLY A 6 -10.97 -21.33 -12.59
CA GLY A 6 -9.98 -20.68 -13.44
C GLY A 6 -10.23 -19.18 -13.60
N LYS A 7 -9.35 -18.54 -14.40
CA LYS A 7 -9.42 -17.11 -14.72
C LYS A 7 -10.25 -16.87 -15.98
N HIS A 8 -11.34 -16.10 -15.85
CA HIS A 8 -12.22 -15.72 -16.96
C HIS A 8 -12.07 -14.24 -17.34
N ALA A 9 -12.79 -13.82 -18.38
CA ALA A 9 -12.85 -12.43 -18.79
C ALA A 9 -13.65 -11.55 -17.81
N LYS A 10 -14.71 -12.09 -17.18
CA LYS A 10 -15.61 -11.37 -16.26
C LYS A 10 -16.55 -12.33 -15.52
N VAL A 11 -16.94 -12.01 -14.29
CA VAL A 11 -18.10 -12.62 -13.59
C VAL A 11 -19.41 -11.94 -14.04
N ASN A 12 -20.40 -12.72 -14.48
CA ASN A 12 -21.71 -12.21 -14.87
C ASN A 12 -22.78 -12.40 -13.79
N LYS A 13 -22.81 -13.58 -13.14
CA LYS A 13 -23.82 -13.92 -12.12
C LYS A 13 -23.20 -14.74 -11.01
N VAL A 14 -23.59 -14.46 -9.77
CA VAL A 14 -23.24 -15.25 -8.58
C VAL A 14 -24.52 -15.71 -7.89
N GLN A 15 -24.58 -16.99 -7.53
CA GLN A 15 -25.66 -17.60 -6.76
C GLN A 15 -25.07 -18.25 -5.51
N ILE A 16 -25.70 -18.04 -4.35
CA ILE A 16 -25.19 -18.44 -3.04
C ILE A 16 -26.32 -19.09 -2.26
N THR A 17 -26.05 -20.21 -1.60
CA THR A 17 -26.98 -20.78 -0.61
C THR A 17 -26.35 -20.74 0.77
N TYR A 18 -27.09 -20.29 1.78
CA TYR A 18 -26.55 -19.97 3.10
C TYR A 18 -27.57 -20.17 4.23
N ASP A 19 -27.08 -20.09 5.47
CA ASP A 19 -27.86 -19.80 6.67
C ASP A 19 -26.99 -19.04 7.69
N ASP A 20 -26.61 -19.64 8.81
CA ASP A 20 -25.48 -19.18 9.66
C ASP A 20 -24.12 -19.42 9.01
N VAL A 21 -24.05 -20.30 7.99
CA VAL A 21 -22.86 -20.62 7.19
C VAL A 21 -23.18 -20.61 5.70
N ILE A 22 -22.16 -20.50 4.86
CA ILE A 22 -22.28 -20.60 3.41
C ILE A 22 -22.25 -22.08 3.00
N TYR A 23 -23.35 -22.58 2.47
CA TYR A 23 -23.48 -23.96 2.02
C TYR A 23 -22.92 -24.18 0.61
N SER A 24 -23.14 -23.22 -0.30
CA SER A 24 -22.52 -23.25 -1.63
C SER A 24 -22.44 -21.90 -2.32
N ILE A 25 -21.52 -21.83 -3.30
CA ILE A 25 -21.44 -20.77 -4.32
C ILE A 25 -21.52 -21.41 -5.72
N GLN A 26 -22.12 -20.71 -6.68
CA GLN A 26 -22.18 -21.08 -8.09
C GLN A 26 -22.02 -19.80 -8.93
N VAL A 27 -21.04 -19.77 -9.83
CA VAL A 27 -20.64 -18.55 -10.57
C VAL A 27 -20.75 -18.78 -12.07
N THR A 28 -21.29 -17.81 -12.79
CA THR A 28 -21.41 -17.81 -14.25
C THR A 28 -20.53 -16.71 -14.83
N TYR A 29 -19.68 -17.06 -15.78
CA TYR A 29 -18.67 -16.17 -16.36
C TYR A 29 -19.02 -15.74 -17.79
N ALA A 30 -18.46 -14.61 -18.24
CA ALA A 30 -18.64 -14.12 -19.60
C ALA A 30 -17.89 -14.99 -20.62
N GLY A 31 -18.53 -15.27 -21.77
CA GLY A 31 -17.93 -15.96 -22.90
C GLY A 31 -17.83 -17.49 -22.78
N THR A 32 -18.24 -18.10 -21.66
CA THR A 32 -18.20 -19.55 -21.48
C THR A 32 -19.56 -20.20 -21.72
N ALA A 33 -19.62 -21.22 -22.58
CA ALA A 33 -20.76 -22.15 -22.70
C ALA A 33 -20.73 -23.27 -21.62
N LEU A 34 -19.79 -23.20 -20.67
CA LEU A 34 -19.67 -24.14 -19.56
C LEU A 34 -20.86 -23.98 -18.60
N GLN A 35 -21.46 -25.10 -18.21
CA GLN A 35 -22.45 -25.08 -17.13
C GLN A 35 -21.75 -24.69 -15.83
N SER A 36 -22.21 -23.60 -15.20
CA SER A 36 -21.71 -23.18 -13.89
C SER A 36 -21.94 -24.29 -12.87
N GLN A 37 -20.87 -24.78 -12.24
CA GLN A 37 -20.97 -25.85 -11.25
C GLN A 37 -21.12 -25.27 -9.85
N ARG A 38 -22.00 -25.88 -9.05
CA ARG A 38 -22.18 -25.53 -7.64
C ARG A 38 -21.05 -26.11 -6.80
N ARG A 39 -20.47 -25.28 -5.94
CA ARG A 39 -19.36 -25.61 -5.03
C ARG A 39 -19.90 -25.71 -3.60
N GLY A 40 -20.21 -26.92 -3.15
CA GLY A 40 -20.88 -27.20 -1.88
C GLY A 40 -22.32 -27.71 -2.05
N SER A 41 -23.08 -27.82 -0.96
CA SER A 41 -24.46 -28.34 -0.98
C SER A 41 -25.52 -27.22 -1.00
N VAL A 42 -26.80 -27.59 -1.13
CA VAL A 42 -27.91 -26.62 -1.13
C VAL A 42 -28.31 -26.29 0.31
N GLY A 43 -28.02 -25.06 0.73
CA GLY A 43 -28.48 -24.49 2.00
C GLY A 43 -29.95 -24.02 1.98
N PRO A 44 -30.54 -23.69 3.14
CA PRO A 44 -31.97 -23.39 3.26
C PRO A 44 -32.38 -22.01 2.74
N LYS A 45 -31.47 -21.02 2.72
CA LYS A 45 -31.69 -19.70 2.07
C LYS A 45 -30.87 -19.63 0.79
N THR A 46 -31.40 -18.92 -0.21
CA THR A 46 -30.71 -18.66 -1.49
C THR A 46 -30.72 -17.17 -1.78
N ALA A 47 -29.60 -16.64 -2.28
CA ALA A 47 -29.51 -15.32 -2.87
C ALA A 47 -28.77 -15.39 -4.20
N GLU A 48 -29.08 -14.46 -5.10
CA GLU A 48 -28.34 -14.28 -6.36
C GLU A 48 -28.26 -12.82 -6.77
N PHE A 49 -27.22 -12.48 -7.51
CA PHE A 49 -27.08 -11.18 -8.16
C PHE A 49 -26.41 -11.33 -9.53
N THR A 50 -26.76 -10.42 -10.45
CA THR A 50 -26.24 -10.36 -11.82
C THR A 50 -25.62 -8.99 -12.03
N LEU A 51 -24.40 -8.95 -12.56
CA LEU A 51 -23.63 -7.72 -12.74
C LEU A 51 -23.92 -7.08 -14.09
N GLY A 52 -24.17 -5.78 -14.11
CA GLY A 52 -24.33 -5.01 -15.35
C GLY A 52 -23.09 -5.03 -16.25
N PRO A 53 -23.18 -4.68 -17.55
CA PRO A 53 -22.04 -4.77 -18.49
C PRO A 53 -20.76 -4.05 -18.03
N ASP A 54 -20.94 -2.91 -17.38
CA ASP A 54 -19.93 -2.02 -16.81
C ASP A 54 -19.70 -2.21 -15.29
N GLU A 55 -20.34 -3.23 -14.70
CA GLU A 55 -20.18 -3.59 -13.30
C GLU A 55 -19.28 -4.83 -13.14
N TYR A 56 -18.34 -4.80 -12.20
CA TYR A 56 -17.39 -5.88 -11.92
C TYR A 56 -17.02 -5.91 -10.45
N ILE A 57 -16.65 -7.09 -9.94
CA ILE A 57 -16.28 -7.30 -8.54
C ILE A 57 -14.86 -6.76 -8.33
N THR A 58 -14.69 -5.86 -7.35
CA THR A 58 -13.41 -5.24 -6.98
C THR A 58 -12.77 -5.93 -5.79
N ALA A 59 -13.56 -6.36 -4.80
CA ALA A 59 -13.08 -7.05 -3.61
C ALA A 59 -14.05 -8.12 -3.10
N LEU A 60 -13.52 -9.12 -2.39
CA LEU A 60 -14.28 -10.13 -1.66
C LEU A 60 -13.94 -10.03 -0.17
N SER A 61 -14.96 -9.92 0.68
CA SER A 61 -14.83 -10.11 2.12
C SER A 61 -15.59 -11.37 2.53
N ALA A 62 -14.87 -12.31 3.14
CA ALA A 62 -15.45 -13.51 3.72
C ALA A 62 -15.17 -13.56 5.23
N TYR A 63 -16.03 -14.26 5.97
CA TYR A 63 -15.71 -14.69 7.34
C TYR A 63 -15.63 -16.20 7.35
N GLY A 64 -14.64 -16.75 8.05
CA GLY A 64 -14.42 -18.17 8.22
C GLY A 64 -14.33 -18.53 9.70
N LYS A 65 -14.67 -19.77 10.03
CA LYS A 65 -14.50 -20.31 11.38
C LYS A 65 -14.08 -21.77 11.32
N THR A 66 -13.06 -22.12 12.08
CA THR A 66 -12.69 -23.51 12.34
C THR A 66 -13.71 -24.12 13.29
N LEU A 67 -14.49 -25.07 12.80
CA LEU A 67 -15.24 -26.01 13.61
C LEU A 67 -14.36 -27.24 13.89
N SER A 68 -14.75 -28.08 14.85
CA SER A 68 -13.89 -29.12 15.46
C SER A 68 -13.13 -30.06 14.51
N THR A 69 -13.54 -30.19 13.25
CA THR A 69 -12.87 -30.98 12.21
C THR A 69 -12.84 -30.34 10.81
N GLN A 70 -13.31 -29.10 10.66
CA GLN A 70 -13.34 -28.41 9.35
C GLN A 70 -13.47 -26.89 9.48
N ASP A 71 -12.78 -26.16 8.62
CA ASP A 71 -13.07 -24.74 8.38
C ASP A 71 -14.37 -24.58 7.60
N VAL A 72 -15.17 -23.57 7.95
CA VAL A 72 -16.40 -23.22 7.24
C VAL A 72 -16.44 -21.72 6.98
N ILE A 73 -16.83 -21.32 5.77
CA ILE A 73 -17.13 -19.92 5.46
C ILE A 73 -18.48 -19.59 6.10
N THR A 74 -18.48 -18.66 7.04
CA THR A 74 -19.66 -18.22 7.80
C THR A 74 -20.39 -17.07 7.10
N SER A 75 -19.66 -16.20 6.37
CA SER A 75 -20.27 -15.10 5.60
C SER A 75 -19.50 -14.74 4.33
N LEU A 76 -20.20 -14.19 3.33
CA LEU A 76 -19.64 -13.60 2.11
C LEU A 76 -20.25 -12.24 1.81
N THR A 77 -19.41 -11.28 1.43
CA THR A 77 -19.77 -9.94 0.95
C THR A 77 -18.91 -9.62 -0.29
N PHE A 78 -19.55 -9.19 -1.37
CA PHE A 78 -18.90 -8.87 -2.64
C PHE A 78 -18.99 -7.37 -2.88
N THR A 79 -17.86 -6.69 -3.01
CA THR A 79 -17.82 -5.27 -3.38
C THR A 79 -17.60 -5.16 -4.88
N THR A 80 -18.35 -4.28 -5.54
CA THR A 80 -18.24 -3.95 -6.96
C THR A 80 -17.89 -2.48 -7.13
N ASN A 81 -17.55 -2.07 -8.34
CA ASN A 81 -17.40 -0.66 -8.71
C ASN A 81 -18.73 0.15 -8.67
N LYS A 82 -19.86 -0.46 -8.28
CA LYS A 82 -21.18 0.20 -8.18
C LYS A 82 -21.85 0.07 -6.82
N GLY A 83 -21.43 -0.85 -5.97
CA GLY A 83 -22.07 -1.12 -4.69
C GLY A 83 -21.62 -2.45 -4.08
N THR A 84 -22.43 -2.99 -3.19
CA THR A 84 -22.06 -4.17 -2.39
C THR A 84 -23.21 -5.18 -2.34
N TYR A 85 -22.89 -6.46 -2.51
CA TYR A 85 -23.82 -7.58 -2.40
C TYR A 85 -23.49 -8.42 -1.15
N GLY A 86 -24.51 -8.65 -0.31
CA GLY A 86 -24.37 -9.29 0.99
C GLY A 86 -24.38 -8.27 2.16
N PRO A 87 -23.93 -8.65 3.37
CA PRO A 87 -23.41 -9.97 3.72
C PRO A 87 -24.48 -11.07 3.59
N TYR A 88 -24.09 -12.16 2.95
CA TYR A 88 -24.79 -13.44 3.04
C TYR A 88 -24.14 -14.23 4.19
N GLY A 89 -24.91 -15.00 4.95
CA GLY A 89 -24.40 -15.70 6.13
C GLY A 89 -24.23 -14.80 7.37
N ASN A 90 -23.53 -15.32 8.38
CA ASN A 90 -23.34 -14.67 9.69
C ASN A 90 -21.86 -14.31 9.91
N LYS A 91 -21.54 -13.03 10.15
CA LYS A 91 -20.16 -12.53 10.27
C LYS A 91 -19.50 -12.98 11.59
N THR A 92 -19.04 -14.23 11.63
CA THR A 92 -18.47 -14.85 12.84
C THR A 92 -17.17 -15.61 12.53
N GLY A 93 -16.18 -15.49 13.41
CA GLY A 93 -14.86 -16.08 13.24
C GLY A 93 -13.83 -15.10 12.67
N TYR A 94 -12.81 -15.63 11.99
CA TYR A 94 -11.75 -14.84 11.37
C TYR A 94 -12.20 -14.23 10.05
N GLN A 95 -11.67 -13.06 9.71
CA GLN A 95 -11.97 -12.39 8.44
C GLN A 95 -10.93 -12.77 7.38
N ILE A 96 -11.42 -13.13 6.20
CA ILE A 96 -10.62 -13.30 4.98
C ILE A 96 -10.99 -12.15 4.05
N SER A 97 -10.02 -11.54 3.39
CA SER A 97 -10.29 -10.52 2.38
C SER A 97 -9.38 -10.67 1.18
N ALA A 98 -9.97 -10.71 0.00
CA ALA A 98 -9.27 -10.42 -1.25
C ALA A 98 -9.47 -8.91 -1.54
N PRO A 99 -8.46 -8.06 -1.28
CA PRO A 99 -8.60 -6.61 -1.36
C PRO A 99 -8.67 -6.12 -2.81
N GLU A 100 -9.03 -4.85 -2.97
CA GLU A 100 -9.09 -4.21 -4.29
C GLU A 100 -7.71 -4.17 -4.97
N GLY A 101 -7.56 -4.98 -6.02
CA GLY A 101 -6.39 -4.94 -6.89
C GLY A 101 -6.48 -3.75 -7.84
N THR A 102 -5.70 -2.69 -7.61
CA THR A 102 -5.71 -1.48 -8.44
C THR A 102 -5.61 -1.80 -9.94
N GLY A 103 -6.62 -1.41 -10.72
CA GLY A 103 -6.69 -1.68 -12.17
C GLY A 103 -7.12 -3.11 -12.56
N LYS A 104 -7.60 -3.93 -11.63
CA LYS A 104 -8.05 -5.31 -11.84
C LYS A 104 -9.46 -5.53 -11.29
N GLN A 105 -10.11 -6.59 -11.77
CA GLN A 105 -11.38 -7.14 -11.27
C GLN A 105 -11.16 -8.58 -10.79
N ILE A 106 -12.03 -9.06 -9.91
CA ILE A 106 -12.18 -10.48 -9.59
C ILE A 106 -12.98 -11.14 -10.72
N ALA A 107 -12.35 -12.09 -11.42
CA ALA A 107 -12.87 -12.73 -12.62
C ALA A 107 -12.78 -14.27 -12.59
N GLY A 108 -12.61 -14.84 -11.40
CA GLY A 108 -12.57 -16.28 -11.16
C GLY A 108 -12.53 -16.54 -9.66
N PHE A 109 -12.93 -17.74 -9.25
CA PHE A 109 -12.89 -18.18 -7.86
C PHE A 109 -12.30 -19.59 -7.78
N LEU A 110 -11.62 -19.86 -6.67
CA LEU A 110 -11.11 -21.17 -6.30
C LEU A 110 -11.34 -21.41 -4.81
N GLY A 111 -11.18 -22.65 -4.36
CA GLY A 111 -11.26 -22.98 -2.94
C GLY A 111 -11.53 -24.44 -2.66
N THR A 112 -12.20 -24.69 -1.53
CA THR A 112 -12.58 -26.04 -1.10
C THR A 112 -14.02 -26.08 -0.63
N SER A 113 -14.72 -27.16 -0.95
CA SER A 113 -16.11 -27.39 -0.51
C SER A 113 -16.38 -28.86 -0.23
N GLY A 114 -17.25 -29.10 0.75
CA GLY A 114 -17.83 -30.39 1.10
C GLY A 114 -19.35 -30.26 1.17
N ASN A 115 -19.93 -30.51 2.35
CA ASN A 115 -21.33 -30.19 2.62
C ASN A 115 -21.57 -28.67 2.73
N VAL A 116 -20.51 -27.89 2.98
CA VAL A 116 -20.50 -26.43 3.04
C VAL A 116 -19.33 -25.88 2.21
N LEU A 117 -19.26 -24.56 2.04
CA LEU A 117 -18.07 -23.90 1.51
C LEU A 117 -17.02 -23.83 2.64
N ASN A 118 -15.86 -24.45 2.45
CA ASN A 118 -14.82 -24.56 3.47
C ASN A 118 -13.76 -23.45 3.31
N SER A 119 -13.33 -23.17 2.07
CA SER A 119 -12.47 -22.03 1.75
C SER A 119 -12.85 -21.41 0.40
N ILE A 120 -12.49 -20.14 0.21
CA ILE A 120 -12.65 -19.39 -1.04
C ILE A 120 -11.50 -18.39 -1.22
N ASP A 121 -11.03 -18.27 -2.46
CA ASP A 121 -10.04 -17.30 -2.93
C ASP A 121 -10.38 -16.88 -4.38
N VAL A 122 -9.62 -15.97 -4.98
CA VAL A 122 -10.00 -15.26 -6.22
C VAL A 122 -8.91 -15.22 -7.30
N HIS A 123 -9.33 -15.21 -8.56
CA HIS A 123 -8.47 -14.90 -9.71
C HIS A 123 -8.70 -13.47 -10.19
N TYR A 124 -7.62 -12.71 -10.40
CA TYR A 124 -7.68 -11.34 -10.92
C TYR A 124 -7.49 -11.27 -12.45
N ALA A 125 -8.32 -10.47 -13.12
CA ALA A 125 -8.17 -10.09 -14.52
C ALA A 125 -8.15 -8.55 -14.69
N PRO A 126 -7.65 -8.01 -15.82
CA PRO A 126 -7.83 -6.58 -16.14
C PRO A 126 -9.31 -6.18 -16.14
N ILE A 127 -9.61 -4.93 -15.77
CA ILE A 127 -10.97 -4.38 -15.85
C ILE A 127 -11.52 -4.54 -17.28
N PRO A 128 -12.80 -4.91 -17.49
CA PRO A 128 -13.36 -5.06 -18.83
C PRO A 128 -13.34 -3.70 -19.54
N THR A 129 -12.51 -3.56 -20.57
CA THR A 129 -12.63 -2.44 -21.49
C THR A 129 -13.93 -2.63 -22.29
N GLY A 130 -14.81 -1.64 -22.28
CA GLY A 130 -16.14 -1.74 -22.88
C GLY A 130 -16.09 -1.88 -24.40
N THR A 131 -15.94 -3.11 -24.90
CA THR A 131 -15.99 -3.43 -26.32
C THR A 131 -17.45 -3.53 -26.76
N GLY A 132 -17.86 -2.68 -27.69
CA GLY A 132 -19.17 -2.81 -28.35
C GLY A 132 -19.28 -4.18 -29.01
N GLY A 133 -20.35 -4.91 -28.72
CA GLY A 133 -20.51 -6.29 -29.16
C GLY A 133 -20.58 -6.42 -30.68
N THR A 134 -19.62 -7.11 -31.28
CA THR A 134 -19.74 -7.66 -32.64
C THR A 134 -20.61 -8.91 -32.59
N GLY A 135 -21.92 -8.74 -32.80
CA GLY A 135 -22.85 -9.86 -32.86
C GLY A 135 -22.63 -10.74 -34.09
N THR A 136 -22.33 -12.02 -33.89
CA THR A 136 -22.60 -13.08 -34.86
C THR A 136 -23.96 -13.71 -34.52
N GLY A 137 -24.84 -13.82 -35.53
CA GLY A 137 -26.28 -13.96 -35.30
C GLY A 137 -26.87 -15.36 -35.43
N GLY A 138 -28.12 -15.49 -34.96
CA GLY A 138 -28.99 -16.66 -35.12
C GLY A 138 -28.83 -17.72 -34.02
N THR A 139 -29.89 -18.24 -33.39
CA THR A 139 -31.34 -18.15 -33.65
C THR A 139 -32.10 -17.87 -32.35
N GLY A 140 -33.17 -17.05 -32.40
CA GLY A 140 -33.86 -16.60 -31.20
C GLY A 140 -35.29 -17.12 -31.00
N THR A 141 -35.71 -17.07 -29.74
CA THR A 141 -37.07 -16.82 -29.23
C THR A 141 -36.86 -16.10 -27.89
N GLY A 142 -37.28 -14.87 -27.63
CA GLY A 142 -38.21 -14.01 -28.35
C GLY A 142 -39.17 -13.42 -27.32
N GLU A 143 -38.79 -12.31 -26.67
CA GLU A 143 -39.73 -11.47 -25.91
C GLU A 143 -39.19 -10.04 -25.76
N THR A 144 -40.11 -9.10 -25.53
CA THR A 144 -39.97 -7.67 -25.86
C THR A 144 -39.31 -6.84 -24.77
N GLY A 145 -38.56 -5.79 -25.16
CA GLY A 145 -37.97 -4.83 -24.24
C GLY A 145 -38.34 -3.37 -24.51
N THR A 146 -37.94 -2.51 -23.58
CA THR A 146 -37.82 -1.04 -23.67
C THR A 146 -36.73 -0.65 -22.67
N GLY A 147 -35.76 0.23 -22.92
CA GLY A 147 -35.55 1.16 -24.03
C GLY A 147 -34.79 2.35 -23.45
N GLY A 148 -33.46 2.34 -23.51
CA GLY A 148 -32.61 3.29 -22.78
C GLY A 148 -32.28 4.57 -23.55
N THR A 149 -31.70 5.54 -22.84
CA THR A 149 -31.07 6.74 -23.43
C THR A 149 -29.69 6.95 -22.81
N GLY A 150 -28.67 7.06 -23.65
CA GLY A 150 -27.31 7.37 -23.24
C GLY A 150 -26.64 8.33 -24.23
N THR A 151 -25.80 9.20 -23.69
CA THR A 151 -24.94 10.17 -24.40
C THR A 151 -23.65 10.28 -23.59
N GLY A 152 -22.45 10.37 -24.14
CA GLY A 152 -22.03 10.46 -25.54
C GLY A 152 -20.64 11.09 -25.57
N GLY A 153 -19.59 10.28 -25.61
CA GLY A 153 -18.21 10.75 -25.49
C GLY A 153 -17.67 11.35 -26.80
N THR A 154 -16.83 12.38 -26.68
CA THR A 154 -16.14 13.02 -27.81
C THR A 154 -14.63 12.78 -27.76
N GLY A 155 -14.03 12.52 -28.91
CA GLY A 155 -12.59 12.43 -29.08
C GLY A 155 -12.21 12.47 -30.57
N GLY A 156 -11.03 13.01 -30.86
CA GLY A 156 -10.40 12.93 -32.19
C GLY A 156 -10.67 14.12 -33.12
N THR A 157 -9.79 15.13 -33.07
CA THR A 157 -9.61 16.09 -34.17
C THR A 157 -8.83 15.43 -35.32
N GLY A 158 -9.54 15.07 -36.39
CA GLY A 158 -8.94 14.64 -37.66
C GLY A 158 -8.74 15.81 -38.63
N THR A 159 -7.64 15.80 -39.39
CA THR A 159 -7.26 16.86 -40.34
C THR A 159 -8.15 16.91 -41.59
N GLY A 160 -8.28 18.10 -42.17
CA GLY A 160 -9.26 18.38 -43.23
C GLY A 160 -8.90 17.86 -44.63
N GLY A 161 -9.94 17.67 -45.44
CA GLY A 161 -9.86 17.46 -46.89
C GLY A 161 -11.03 18.20 -47.58
N THR A 162 -10.74 18.88 -48.69
CA THR A 162 -11.65 19.79 -49.39
C THR A 162 -12.40 19.15 -50.57
N GLY A 163 -13.62 19.64 -50.84
CA GLY A 163 -14.38 19.33 -52.08
C GLY A 163 -15.89 19.57 -51.89
N THR A 164 -16.47 20.74 -52.16
CA THR A 164 -16.85 21.37 -53.46
C THR A 164 -18.08 20.75 -54.17
N GLY A 165 -19.20 21.50 -54.16
CA GLY A 165 -20.33 21.39 -55.11
C GLY A 165 -21.35 20.27 -54.82
N GLY A 166 -22.66 20.48 -54.97
CA GLY A 166 -23.39 21.73 -55.27
C GLY A 166 -24.89 21.51 -55.54
N THR A 167 -25.64 22.61 -55.44
CA THR A 167 -26.90 22.93 -56.17
C THR A 167 -28.21 22.11 -55.98
N GLY A 168 -29.32 22.85 -55.89
CA GLY A 168 -30.71 22.34 -55.96
C GLY A 168 -31.36 22.08 -54.59
N GLY A 169 -32.36 22.80 -54.10
CA GLY A 169 -33.11 23.92 -54.68
C GLY A 169 -34.52 23.55 -55.13
N THR A 170 -35.51 23.68 -54.25
CA THR A 170 -36.93 24.06 -54.50
C THR A 170 -37.64 24.16 -53.15
N GLY A 171 -38.50 25.16 -52.94
CA GLY A 171 -39.32 25.29 -51.72
C GLY A 171 -40.78 25.59 -52.02
N THR A 172 -41.65 25.34 -51.05
CA THR A 172 -43.07 25.75 -50.88
C THR A 172 -43.48 25.36 -49.44
N GLY A 173 -44.29 26.07 -48.66
CA GLY A 173 -44.90 27.41 -48.79
C GLY A 173 -46.08 27.58 -47.79
N GLY A 174 -46.16 28.72 -47.07
CA GLY A 174 -47.27 29.06 -46.11
C GLY A 174 -47.32 28.22 -44.82
N THR A 175 -47.93 28.58 -43.67
CA THR A 175 -48.61 29.80 -43.09
C THR A 175 -48.74 29.57 -41.56
N GLY A 176 -48.94 30.53 -40.65
CA GLY A 176 -49.04 32.00 -40.74
C GLY A 176 -49.85 32.61 -39.58
N GLY A 177 -49.22 33.38 -38.68
CA GLY A 177 -49.83 33.98 -37.44
C GLY A 177 -49.38 33.26 -36.15
N THR A 178 -49.31 33.89 -34.96
CA THR A 178 -49.60 35.27 -34.52
C THR A 178 -48.69 35.68 -33.33
N GLY A 179 -48.60 36.98 -33.00
CA GLY A 179 -48.00 37.46 -31.74
C GLY A 179 -48.76 37.00 -30.48
N THR A 180 -48.35 37.32 -29.25
CA THR A 180 -47.80 38.60 -28.74
C THR A 180 -46.84 38.41 -27.57
N GLY A 181 -45.99 39.40 -27.26
CA GLY A 181 -45.19 39.44 -26.02
C GLY A 181 -45.31 40.75 -25.25
N THR A 182 -44.84 40.72 -23.99
CA THR A 182 -44.51 41.83 -23.06
C THR A 182 -43.67 41.23 -21.92
N GLY A 183 -42.76 41.91 -21.22
CA GLY A 183 -42.25 43.29 -21.35
C GLY A 183 -41.95 43.93 -19.98
N GLY A 184 -40.70 44.32 -19.69
CA GLY A 184 -40.25 45.05 -18.49
C GLY A 184 -39.48 44.19 -17.46
N THR A 185 -38.25 44.41 -16.98
CA THR A 185 -37.27 45.54 -16.81
C THR A 185 -37.31 46.37 -15.51
N GLY A 186 -36.17 46.42 -14.80
CA GLY A 186 -35.82 47.33 -13.69
C GLY A 186 -35.29 46.59 -12.45
N THR A 187 -34.03 46.59 -11.96
CA THR A 187 -32.94 47.57 -11.68
C THR A 187 -32.94 48.18 -10.27
N GLY A 188 -31.81 48.06 -9.54
CA GLY A 188 -31.49 48.81 -8.29
C GLY A 188 -31.18 47.90 -7.07
N THR A 189 -29.93 47.57 -6.69
CA THR A 189 -28.87 48.35 -5.98
C THR A 189 -28.91 48.34 -4.44
N GLY A 190 -27.88 47.72 -3.82
CA GLY A 190 -27.14 48.27 -2.66
C GLY A 190 -27.66 48.03 -1.23
N GLY A 191 -26.80 47.56 -0.33
CA GLY A 191 -27.03 47.61 1.13
C GLY A 191 -26.15 46.67 1.96
N THR A 192 -25.19 47.21 2.71
CA THR A 192 -24.37 46.49 3.71
C THR A 192 -25.04 46.49 5.09
N GLY A 193 -24.87 45.42 5.89
CA GLY A 193 -25.36 45.35 7.28
C GLY A 193 -24.48 44.48 8.17
N THR A 194 -24.18 44.96 9.38
CA THR A 194 -23.19 44.41 10.33
C THR A 194 -23.81 43.68 11.51
N GLY A 195 -23.11 42.63 12.00
CA GLY A 195 -22.88 42.36 13.43
C GLY A 195 -24.05 41.97 14.35
N GLY A 196 -23.90 40.84 15.04
CA GLY A 196 -24.79 40.46 16.16
C GLY A 196 -24.27 39.24 16.93
N THR A 197 -23.74 39.46 18.13
CA THR A 197 -23.39 38.40 19.09
C THR A 197 -24.62 37.97 19.90
N GLY A 198 -24.74 36.68 20.22
CA GLY A 198 -25.81 36.14 21.06
C GLY A 198 -25.34 34.95 21.89
N THR A 199 -25.33 35.10 23.21
CA THR A 199 -24.86 34.10 24.18
C THR A 199 -26.00 33.30 24.79
N GLY A 200 -25.78 31.99 24.99
CA GLY A 200 -26.19 31.26 26.20
C GLY A 200 -27.69 30.96 26.41
N GLY A 201 -28.02 29.67 26.47
CA GLY A 201 -29.30 29.18 26.98
C GLY A 201 -29.21 27.71 27.40
N THR A 202 -29.19 27.46 28.71
CA THR A 202 -29.26 26.10 29.29
C THR A 202 -30.71 25.62 29.36
N GLY A 203 -30.94 24.33 29.06
CA GLY A 203 -32.24 23.68 29.17
C GLY A 203 -32.10 22.29 29.78
N THR A 204 -32.80 22.03 30.89
CA THR A 204 -32.69 20.79 31.68
C THR A 204 -33.74 19.76 31.29
N GLY A 205 -33.29 18.51 31.10
CA GLY A 205 -33.93 17.27 31.53
C GLY A 205 -35.43 17.04 31.27
N GLY A 206 -35.74 16.11 30.36
CA GLY A 206 -37.01 15.40 30.29
C GLY A 206 -36.78 13.91 30.03
N THR A 207 -37.29 13.05 30.91
CA THR A 207 -37.20 11.59 30.78
C THR A 207 -38.29 11.03 29.85
N GLY A 208 -37.92 10.11 28.97
CA GLY A 208 -38.85 9.39 28.10
C GLY A 208 -38.32 8.00 27.77
N THR A 209 -39.05 6.96 28.18
CA THR A 209 -38.68 5.56 27.98
C THR A 209 -39.31 4.95 26.73
N GLY A 210 -38.52 4.13 26.01
CA GLY A 210 -39.03 2.98 25.25
C GLY A 210 -39.73 3.27 23.93
N GLY A 211 -38.98 3.18 22.83
CA GLY A 211 -39.54 3.15 21.47
C GLY A 211 -38.48 2.78 20.44
N THR A 212 -38.49 1.54 19.94
CA THR A 212 -37.65 1.12 18.81
C THR A 212 -38.11 1.82 17.53
N GLY A 213 -37.26 2.70 16.99
CA GLY A 213 -37.53 3.43 15.74
C GLY A 213 -36.31 3.41 14.82
N THR A 214 -36.47 2.83 13.65
CA THR A 214 -35.53 2.93 12.52
C THR A 214 -35.65 4.28 11.83
N GLY A 215 -34.51 4.91 11.51
CA GLY A 215 -34.46 6.14 10.70
C GLY A 215 -33.60 7.22 11.37
N GLY A 216 -32.68 7.90 10.68
CA GLY A 216 -32.34 7.75 9.26
C GLY A 216 -31.03 8.43 8.90
N THR A 217 -30.70 8.38 7.60
CA THR A 217 -29.49 8.96 7.01
C THR A 217 -29.43 10.48 7.18
N GLY A 218 -28.57 10.95 8.07
CA GLY A 218 -28.19 12.35 8.17
C GLY A 218 -27.12 12.70 7.13
N THR A 219 -27.52 13.23 5.97
CA THR A 219 -26.59 13.81 4.99
C THR A 219 -26.12 15.20 5.45
N GLY A 220 -24.83 15.35 5.71
CA GLY A 220 -24.20 16.64 6.02
C GLY A 220 -22.73 16.45 6.40
N GLY A 221 -21.75 16.93 5.65
CA GLY A 221 -21.83 17.60 4.35
C GLY A 221 -20.52 17.46 3.56
N SER A 222 -20.46 18.08 2.39
CA SER A 222 -19.30 18.05 1.49
C SER A 222 -18.07 18.77 2.06
N GLY A 223 -17.36 18.11 2.99
CA GLY A 223 -15.96 18.39 3.29
C GLY A 223 -15.06 17.74 2.25
N THR A 224 -14.04 18.46 1.79
CA THR A 224 -13.03 17.96 0.84
C THR A 224 -12.24 16.82 1.47
N GLY A 225 -12.69 15.58 1.25
CA GLY A 225 -12.17 14.40 1.94
C GLY A 225 -10.70 14.15 1.63
N SER A 226 -9.85 14.28 2.65
CA SER A 226 -8.55 13.59 2.66
C SER A 226 -8.80 12.08 2.50
N GLY A 227 -7.91 11.37 1.80
CA GLY A 227 -8.05 9.93 1.49
C GLY A 227 -7.86 8.99 2.69
N ALA A 228 -8.35 9.39 3.87
CA ALA A 228 -8.27 8.65 5.12
C ALA A 228 -9.50 7.74 5.30
N GLU A 229 -9.25 6.48 5.62
CA GLU A 229 -10.26 5.52 6.03
C GLU A 229 -10.67 5.77 7.48
N LYS A 230 -11.97 5.91 7.74
CA LYS A 230 -12.53 6.06 9.09
C LYS A 230 -12.97 4.70 9.61
N LEU A 231 -12.44 4.26 10.74
CA LEU A 231 -12.93 3.08 11.46
C LEU A 231 -13.86 3.51 12.60
N ASP A 232 -15.02 2.86 12.71
CA ASP A 232 -16.06 3.22 13.69
C ASP A 232 -15.59 3.09 15.14
N ALA A 233 -16.07 4.01 15.98
CA ALA A 233 -15.68 4.08 17.39
C ALA A 233 -16.14 2.84 18.18
N GLN A 234 -15.21 2.25 18.92
CA GLN A 234 -15.43 1.07 19.74
C GLN A 234 -15.69 1.49 21.18
N GLY A 235 -16.76 0.98 21.77
CA GLY A 235 -17.31 1.42 23.05
C GLY A 235 -18.77 1.81 22.93
N GLY A 236 -19.23 2.75 23.75
CA GLY A 236 -20.59 3.29 23.72
C GLY A 236 -20.69 4.74 23.27
N THR A 237 -21.91 5.17 22.96
CA THR A 237 -22.26 6.54 22.57
C THR A 237 -22.62 7.42 23.78
N GLY A 238 -22.05 7.13 24.94
CA GLY A 238 -22.29 7.88 26.18
C GLY A 238 -21.55 9.22 26.17
N GLY A 239 -22.18 10.28 26.70
CA GLY A 239 -21.57 11.61 26.74
C GLY A 239 -21.62 12.36 25.40
N THR A 240 -20.62 13.20 25.16
CA THR A 240 -20.55 14.10 24.00
C THR A 240 -19.70 13.48 22.90
N ALA A 241 -20.21 13.50 21.66
CA ALA A 241 -19.45 13.10 20.48
C ALA A 241 -18.28 14.06 20.23
N TRP A 242 -17.13 13.53 19.83
CA TRP A 242 -15.94 14.32 19.49
C TRP A 242 -15.20 13.73 18.30
N ASP A 243 -14.54 14.60 17.54
CA ASP A 243 -13.74 14.26 16.37
C ASP A 243 -12.58 15.26 16.31
N ASP A 244 -11.33 14.79 16.17
CA ASP A 244 -10.15 15.67 16.01
C ASP A 244 -9.90 16.07 14.55
N GLY A 245 -10.50 15.36 13.59
CA GLY A 245 -10.30 15.48 12.14
C GLY A 245 -9.47 14.34 11.53
N SER A 246 -9.52 14.25 10.20
CA SER A 246 -8.83 13.26 9.36
C SER A 246 -7.71 13.86 8.50
N ASP A 247 -7.24 15.07 8.86
CA ASP A 247 -6.38 15.92 8.04
C ASP A 247 -5.06 16.30 8.74
N HIS A 248 -4.59 15.42 9.61
CA HIS A 248 -3.29 15.47 10.28
C HIS A 248 -2.27 14.57 9.58
N ASP A 249 -0.99 14.88 9.76
CA ASP A 249 0.13 14.11 9.20
C ASP A 249 0.46 12.88 10.08
N GLY A 250 0.20 12.98 11.38
CA GLY A 250 0.43 11.95 12.38
C GLY A 250 0.24 12.44 13.83
N VAL A 251 0.39 11.51 14.78
CA VAL A 251 0.26 11.74 16.23
C VAL A 251 1.66 11.78 16.84
N THR A 252 1.96 12.76 17.70
CA THR A 252 3.27 12.96 18.35
C THR A 252 3.27 12.68 19.84
N LYS A 253 2.13 12.85 20.50
CA LYS A 253 1.99 12.58 21.94
C LYS A 253 0.58 12.13 22.27
N ILE A 254 0.49 11.16 23.17
CA ILE A 254 -0.77 10.71 23.78
C ILE A 254 -0.67 10.94 25.28
N THR A 255 -1.64 11.66 25.85
CA THR A 255 -1.81 11.77 27.30
C THR A 255 -3.05 11.00 27.69
N VAL A 256 -2.88 9.99 28.55
CA VAL A 256 -3.98 9.15 29.05
C VAL A 256 -4.05 9.29 30.56
N ARG A 257 -5.26 9.50 31.09
CA ARG A 257 -5.51 9.45 32.54
C ARG A 257 -6.44 8.30 32.88
N THR A 258 -6.02 7.50 33.85
CA THR A 258 -6.80 6.38 34.38
C THR A 258 -7.22 6.67 35.82
N GLY A 259 -8.42 6.24 36.20
CA GLY A 259 -9.00 6.41 37.52
C GLY A 259 -9.74 5.16 37.97
N GLY A 260 -10.42 5.25 39.12
CA GLY A 260 -11.07 4.10 39.77
C GLY A 260 -12.28 3.48 39.04
N VAL A 261 -12.61 3.97 37.84
CA VAL A 261 -13.74 3.51 37.00
C VAL A 261 -13.32 3.48 35.51
N GLY A 262 -12.03 3.42 35.21
CA GLY A 262 -11.49 3.31 33.84
C GLY A 262 -10.70 4.53 33.37
N VAL A 263 -10.64 4.73 32.05
CA VAL A 263 -9.97 5.85 31.39
C VAL A 263 -10.82 7.12 31.58
N GLN A 264 -10.33 8.05 32.40
CA GLN A 264 -10.97 9.33 32.69
C GLN A 264 -10.87 10.30 31.52
N PHE A 265 -9.69 10.39 30.90
CA PHE A 265 -9.53 11.17 29.68
C PHE A 265 -8.41 10.66 28.78
N VAL A 266 -8.50 11.03 27.50
CA VAL A 266 -7.41 11.00 26.53
C VAL A 266 -7.21 12.37 25.90
N GLN A 267 -5.97 12.68 25.51
CA GLN A 267 -5.61 13.83 24.69
C GLN A 267 -4.53 13.37 23.71
N PHE A 268 -4.65 13.83 22.46
CA PHE A 268 -3.73 13.51 21.38
C PHE A 268 -3.15 14.80 20.82
N ASP A 269 -1.83 14.92 20.81
CA ASP A 269 -1.16 16.01 20.11
C ASP A 269 -0.67 15.49 18.76
N TYR A 270 -0.81 16.32 17.73
CA TYR A 270 -0.69 15.96 16.32
C TYR A 270 0.35 16.82 15.60
N VAL A 271 0.73 16.40 14.39
CA VAL A 271 1.31 17.29 13.37
C VAL A 271 0.26 17.53 12.29
N LYS A 272 0.13 18.76 11.81
CA LYS A 272 -0.78 19.13 10.71
C LYS A 272 -0.11 20.13 9.79
N ALA A 273 0.02 19.80 8.51
CA ALA A 273 0.81 20.55 7.54
C ALA A 273 2.24 20.88 8.04
N GLY A 274 2.87 19.89 8.69
CA GLY A 274 4.20 20.01 9.29
C GLY A 274 4.28 20.81 10.60
N GLN A 275 3.16 21.35 11.12
CA GLN A 275 3.14 22.15 12.35
C GLN A 275 2.56 21.37 13.54
N PRO A 276 3.13 21.51 14.76
CA PRO A 276 2.55 20.92 15.98
C PRO A 276 1.16 21.49 16.29
N LYS A 277 0.19 20.62 16.56
CA LYS A 277 -1.18 20.95 16.95
C LYS A 277 -1.55 20.18 18.22
N GLN A 278 -1.67 20.89 19.34
CA GLN A 278 -2.18 20.31 20.58
C GLN A 278 -3.66 19.94 20.42
N GLY A 279 -4.06 18.73 20.82
CA GLY A 279 -5.47 18.32 20.80
C GLY A 279 -6.22 18.71 22.07
N ALA A 280 -7.55 18.66 22.01
CA ALA A 280 -8.38 18.89 23.18
C ALA A 280 -8.47 17.63 24.07
N LEU A 281 -8.59 17.84 25.38
CA LEU A 281 -8.82 16.78 26.35
C LEU A 281 -10.24 16.21 26.18
N ARG A 282 -10.35 14.88 26.04
CA ARG A 282 -11.61 14.15 25.84
C ARG A 282 -11.92 13.28 27.05
N GLY A 283 -12.94 13.67 27.81
CA GLY A 283 -13.24 13.16 29.15
C GLY A 283 -13.13 14.26 30.22
N VAL A 284 -13.02 13.91 31.50
CA VAL A 284 -12.84 14.89 32.59
C VAL A 284 -11.73 14.47 33.53
N GLN A 285 -10.90 15.43 33.98
CA GLN A 285 -9.88 15.16 34.98
C GLN A 285 -10.50 15.00 36.39
N GLY A 286 -10.72 13.76 36.81
CA GLY A 286 -11.17 13.44 38.17
C GLY A 286 -10.11 13.65 39.26
N SER A 287 -10.56 13.92 40.48
CA SER A 287 -9.72 14.25 41.66
C SER A 287 -8.75 13.15 42.11
N ARG A 288 -8.93 11.91 41.61
CA ARG A 288 -8.04 10.76 41.83
C ARG A 288 -7.80 10.05 40.51
N GLY A 289 -6.56 9.61 40.28
CA GLY A 289 -6.14 8.94 39.05
C GLY A 289 -4.67 9.18 38.72
N SER A 290 -4.12 8.35 37.84
CA SER A 290 -2.74 8.45 37.34
C SER A 290 -2.75 8.88 35.86
N THR A 291 -1.85 9.81 35.52
CA THR A 291 -1.65 10.25 34.14
C THR A 291 -0.35 9.63 33.59
N ARG A 292 -0.38 9.23 32.33
CA ARG A 292 0.75 8.72 31.56
C ARG A 292 0.83 9.45 30.22
N GLU A 293 2.05 9.72 29.78
CA GLU A 293 2.32 10.31 28.47
C GLU A 293 3.11 9.31 27.63
N ILE A 294 2.68 9.13 26.38
CA ILE A 294 3.35 8.30 25.37
C ILE A 294 3.85 9.26 24.30
N LEU A 295 5.17 9.41 24.19
CA LEU A 295 5.80 10.18 23.12
C LEU A 295 6.01 9.30 21.89
N ILE A 296 5.65 9.84 20.73
CA ILE A 296 5.77 9.20 19.42
C ILE A 296 6.74 10.04 18.58
N ASN A 297 7.87 9.46 18.19
CA ASN A 297 8.90 10.14 17.41
C ASN A 297 8.53 10.27 15.92
N HIS A 298 7.53 11.10 15.62
CA HIS A 298 7.07 11.38 14.26
C HIS A 298 8.19 12.05 13.41
N PRO A 299 8.40 11.67 12.13
CA PRO A 299 7.59 10.75 11.33
C PRO A 299 7.98 9.27 11.43
N ASP A 300 9.17 8.96 11.94
CA ASP A 300 9.76 7.61 11.93
C ASP A 300 8.97 6.61 12.80
N GLU A 301 8.36 7.13 13.88
CA GLU A 301 7.42 6.42 14.72
C GLU A 301 6.01 6.94 14.47
N TYR A 302 5.06 6.02 14.27
CA TYR A 302 3.65 6.31 14.04
C TYR A 302 2.79 5.19 14.62
N LEU A 303 1.55 5.53 15.03
CA LEU A 303 0.59 4.57 15.55
C LEU A 303 0.11 3.63 14.44
N VAL A 304 0.12 2.32 14.73
CA VAL A 304 -0.40 1.27 13.85
C VAL A 304 -1.66 0.63 14.40
N SER A 305 -1.79 0.54 15.74
CA SER A 305 -3.03 0.10 16.35
C SER A 305 -3.28 0.66 17.76
N VAL A 306 -4.55 0.60 18.16
CA VAL A 306 -4.99 0.80 19.54
C VAL A 306 -5.80 -0.41 19.97
N GLU A 307 -5.44 -0.99 21.09
CA GLU A 307 -6.15 -2.13 21.69
C GLU A 307 -6.74 -1.70 23.02
N GLY A 308 -7.90 -2.26 23.37
CA GLY A 308 -8.53 -1.94 24.64
C GLY A 308 -9.77 -2.78 24.91
N TRP A 309 -10.49 -2.41 25.95
CA TRP A 309 -11.79 -3.00 26.28
C TRP A 309 -12.68 -2.04 27.04
N TYR A 310 -13.98 -2.32 26.97
CA TYR A 310 -15.02 -1.62 27.71
C TYR A 310 -15.96 -2.61 28.39
N ASP A 311 -16.58 -2.16 29.47
CA ASP A 311 -17.56 -2.92 30.26
C ASP A 311 -19.01 -2.74 29.75
N SER A 312 -19.97 -3.28 30.48
CA SER A 312 -21.40 -3.12 30.22
C SER A 312 -21.93 -1.71 30.48
N ALA A 313 -21.21 -0.85 31.22
CA ALA A 313 -21.49 0.57 31.32
C ALA A 313 -20.99 1.36 30.10
N ASN A 314 -20.26 0.70 29.19
CA ASN A 314 -19.60 1.29 28.02
C ASN A 314 -18.60 2.39 28.40
N VAL A 315 -17.78 2.12 29.42
CA VAL A 315 -16.60 2.92 29.75
C VAL A 315 -15.35 2.13 29.33
N ILE A 316 -14.40 2.80 28.68
CA ILE A 316 -13.11 2.20 28.32
C ILE A 316 -12.32 1.98 29.62
N LEU A 317 -12.13 0.72 30.02
CA LEU A 317 -11.48 0.37 31.29
C LEU A 317 -9.97 0.20 31.15
N GLY A 318 -9.50 -0.30 30.01
CA GLY A 318 -8.07 -0.49 29.70
C GLY A 318 -7.77 -0.20 28.24
N ILE A 319 -6.63 0.43 27.98
CA ILE A 319 -6.19 0.83 26.64
C ILE A 319 -4.66 0.70 26.47
N GLN A 320 -4.20 0.29 25.30
CA GLN A 320 -2.80 0.15 24.92
C GLN A 320 -2.61 0.66 23.49
N PHE A 321 -1.47 1.31 23.24
CA PHE A 321 -1.15 1.91 21.95
C PHE A 321 0.07 1.20 21.36
N LYS A 322 0.00 0.82 20.08
CA LYS A 322 1.10 0.18 19.36
C LYS A 322 1.55 1.08 18.22
N THR A 323 2.84 1.35 18.16
CA THR A 323 3.51 2.01 17.04
C THR A 323 4.23 0.97 16.19
N ASN A 324 4.74 1.40 15.04
CA ASN A 324 5.66 0.59 14.22
C ASN A 324 7.01 0.27 14.89
N GLN A 325 7.31 0.87 16.05
CA GLN A 325 8.58 0.67 16.77
C GLN A 325 8.42 0.04 18.16
N LYS A 326 7.34 0.37 18.89
CA LYS A 326 7.14 -0.09 20.27
C LYS A 326 5.66 -0.26 20.62
N THR A 327 5.39 -1.00 21.68
CA THR A 327 4.07 -1.09 22.31
C THR A 327 4.13 -0.35 23.65
N SER A 328 3.12 0.45 23.97
CA SER A 328 3.03 1.13 25.26
C SER A 328 2.78 0.15 26.40
N ASP A 329 3.04 0.58 27.63
CA ASP A 329 2.42 -0.04 28.81
C ASP A 329 0.89 -0.13 28.63
N TYR A 330 0.29 -1.13 29.26
CA TYR A 330 -1.16 -1.27 29.31
C TYR A 330 -1.73 -0.29 30.34
N LEU A 331 -2.63 0.60 29.92
CA LEU A 331 -3.11 1.71 30.74
C LEU A 331 -4.55 1.48 31.18
N GLY A 332 -4.74 1.23 32.48
CA GLY A 332 -6.04 1.06 33.11
C GLY A 332 -6.18 -0.31 33.77
N TYR A 333 -7.38 -0.87 33.73
CA TYR A 333 -7.67 -2.20 34.26
C TYR A 333 -7.32 -3.28 33.23
N GLU A 334 -6.58 -4.31 33.65
CA GLU A 334 -6.40 -5.52 32.84
C GLU A 334 -7.75 -6.19 32.54
N PHE A 335 -7.83 -6.87 31.40
CA PHE A 335 -9.07 -7.51 30.97
C PHE A 335 -9.41 -8.74 31.83
N ASP A 336 -10.50 -8.63 32.60
CA ASP A 336 -10.98 -9.66 33.53
C ASP A 336 -11.95 -10.69 32.93
N GLY A 337 -12.35 -10.51 31.66
CA GLY A 337 -13.33 -11.35 30.97
C GLY A 337 -14.79 -10.87 31.03
N SER A 338 -15.09 -9.79 31.77
CA SER A 338 -16.46 -9.30 31.98
C SER A 338 -16.98 -8.34 30.89
N GLY A 339 -16.07 -7.75 30.10
CA GLY A 339 -16.38 -6.78 29.05
C GLY A 339 -16.02 -7.23 27.64
N LYS A 340 -16.00 -6.28 26.70
CA LYS A 340 -15.69 -6.53 25.28
C LYS A 340 -14.35 -5.89 24.88
N LYS A 341 -13.43 -6.71 24.36
CA LYS A 341 -12.19 -6.25 23.71
C LYS A 341 -12.45 -5.64 22.35
N PHE A 342 -11.58 -4.72 21.95
CA PHE A 342 -11.53 -4.15 20.61
C PHE A 342 -10.08 -3.90 20.18
N THR A 343 -9.89 -3.84 18.86
CA THR A 343 -8.64 -3.42 18.21
C THR A 343 -9.01 -2.44 17.09
N LEU A 344 -8.41 -1.25 17.11
CA LEU A 344 -8.41 -0.32 15.99
C LEU A 344 -7.12 -0.56 15.19
N GLN A 345 -7.20 -1.25 14.06
CA GLN A 345 -6.05 -1.52 13.19
C GLN A 345 -6.50 -1.73 11.74
N VAL A 346 -5.73 -1.20 10.78
CA VAL A 346 -5.87 -1.54 9.36
C VAL A 346 -4.48 -1.88 8.81
N GLN A 347 -4.36 -3.02 8.13
CA GLN A 347 -3.07 -3.51 7.64
C GLN A 347 -2.45 -2.54 6.62
N GLY A 348 -1.16 -2.24 6.77
CA GLY A 348 -0.45 -1.30 5.89
C GLY A 348 -0.85 0.17 6.06
N LYS A 349 -1.54 0.54 7.15
CA LYS A 349 -1.98 1.92 7.43
C LYS A 349 -1.49 2.44 8.79
N LYS A 350 -1.30 3.75 8.90
CA LYS A 350 -1.03 4.46 10.15
C LYS A 350 -2.25 5.25 10.62
N ILE A 351 -2.40 5.38 11.94
CA ILE A 351 -3.41 6.23 12.56
C ILE A 351 -2.92 7.69 12.56
N ILE A 352 -3.76 8.59 12.05
CA ILE A 352 -3.49 10.05 11.98
C ILE A 352 -4.44 10.89 12.84
N GLY A 353 -5.62 10.36 13.20
CA GLY A 353 -6.66 11.10 13.90
C GLY A 353 -7.56 10.19 14.72
N PHE A 354 -8.26 10.76 15.70
CA PHE A 354 -9.20 10.03 16.54
C PHE A 354 -10.58 10.71 16.60
N HIS A 355 -11.60 9.90 16.84
CA HIS A 355 -12.99 10.32 17.10
C HIS A 355 -13.63 9.39 18.12
N GLY A 356 -14.78 9.75 18.67
CA GLY A 356 -15.49 8.91 19.64
C GLY A 356 -16.50 9.67 20.48
N PHE A 357 -16.78 9.15 21.68
CA PHE A 357 -17.67 9.77 22.66
C PHE A 357 -17.01 9.79 24.04
N ALA A 358 -17.25 10.85 24.81
CA ALA A 358 -16.75 10.99 26.18
C ALA A 358 -17.70 11.80 27.06
N SER A 359 -17.90 11.35 28.29
CA SER A 359 -18.56 12.06 29.39
C SER A 359 -17.52 12.57 30.40
N ASP A 360 -17.72 12.26 31.67
CA ASP A 360 -16.71 12.24 32.72
C ASP A 360 -15.59 11.19 32.51
N HIS A 361 -15.83 10.20 31.64
CA HIS A 361 -14.89 9.16 31.23
C HIS A 361 -14.84 9.02 29.69
N LEU A 362 -13.87 8.28 29.16
CA LEU A 362 -13.85 7.89 27.75
C LEU A 362 -14.84 6.74 27.51
N ASN A 363 -15.88 6.98 26.71
CA ASN A 363 -16.92 5.98 26.44
C ASN A 363 -16.64 5.18 25.16
N SER A 364 -16.05 5.81 24.15
CA SER A 364 -15.61 5.11 22.93
C SER A 364 -14.48 5.84 22.22
N ILE A 365 -13.72 5.08 21.43
CA ILE A 365 -12.64 5.58 20.60
C ILE A 365 -12.64 4.87 19.24
N GLY A 366 -12.53 5.65 18.17
CA GLY A 366 -12.35 5.24 16.78
C GLY A 366 -11.22 6.05 16.15
N ALA A 367 -10.73 5.62 14.99
CA ALA A 367 -9.51 6.16 14.41
C ALA A 367 -9.64 6.43 12.91
N TYR A 368 -8.86 7.39 12.43
CA TYR A 368 -8.64 7.69 11.02
C TYR A 368 -7.30 7.11 10.58
N PHE A 369 -7.33 6.32 9.52
CA PHE A 369 -6.21 5.58 8.97
C PHE A 369 -5.87 6.10 7.57
N VAL A 370 -4.60 6.39 7.32
CA VAL A 370 -4.08 6.55 5.95
C VAL A 370 -3.10 5.43 5.65
N PRO A 371 -2.94 5.00 4.38
CA PRO A 371 -1.82 4.15 4.00
C PRO A 371 -0.53 4.64 4.65
N VAL A 372 0.36 3.70 5.01
CA VAL A 372 1.78 4.02 5.20
C VAL A 372 2.36 4.29 3.82
N SER A 373 1.92 5.41 3.22
CA SER A 373 2.66 6.10 2.20
C SER A 373 4.04 6.35 2.78
N SER A 374 5.07 6.06 2.00
CA SER A 374 6.45 6.44 2.27
C SER A 374 6.57 7.97 2.22
N THR A 375 6.04 8.64 3.25
CA THR A 375 6.26 10.06 3.55
C THR A 375 7.58 10.19 4.30
N PRO A 376 8.33 11.26 4.06
CA PRO A 376 9.75 11.13 3.76
C PRO A 376 10.54 10.57 4.93
N THR A 377 11.32 9.54 4.64
CA THR A 377 12.56 9.29 5.36
C THR A 377 13.49 10.47 5.09
N THR A 378 13.37 11.54 5.87
CA THR A 378 14.52 12.44 6.04
C THR A 378 15.66 11.53 6.50
N PRO A 379 16.78 11.40 5.76
CA PRO A 379 17.76 10.36 6.05
C PRO A 379 18.19 10.42 7.52
N THR A 380 18.22 9.27 8.19
CA THR A 380 18.50 9.17 9.64
C THR A 380 19.97 9.49 10.00
N VAL A 381 20.74 9.93 9.02
CA VAL A 381 21.98 10.69 9.14
C VAL A 381 21.70 12.06 8.51
N PRO A 382 21.90 13.20 9.21
CA PRO A 382 21.66 14.52 8.63
C PRO A 382 22.44 14.65 7.31
N PRO A 383 21.76 14.88 6.18
CA PRO A 383 22.37 14.75 4.86
C PRO A 383 23.50 15.77 4.74
N LYS A 384 24.70 15.27 4.43
CA LYS A 384 25.92 16.05 4.45
C LYS A 384 25.88 17.05 3.31
N LYS A 385 25.72 18.33 3.67
CA LYS A 385 25.73 19.45 2.74
C LYS A 385 27.17 19.75 2.34
N LEU A 386 27.50 19.65 1.05
CA LEU A 386 28.76 20.17 0.51
C LEU A 386 28.60 21.64 0.14
N GLU A 387 29.65 22.43 0.39
CA GLU A 387 29.71 23.84 0.02
C GLU A 387 29.55 24.05 -1.50
N ALA A 388 28.79 25.08 -1.87
CA ALA A 388 28.55 25.40 -3.26
C ALA A 388 29.84 25.88 -3.98
N LYS A 389 29.99 25.49 -5.25
CA LYS A 389 31.10 25.85 -6.13
C LYS A 389 30.61 26.79 -7.23
N GLY A 390 31.42 27.81 -7.55
CA GLY A 390 31.05 28.93 -8.39
C GLY A 390 31.16 30.27 -7.65
N GLY A 391 30.44 31.29 -8.11
CA GLY A 391 30.52 32.65 -7.60
C GLY A 391 29.59 32.98 -6.42
N ALA A 392 29.93 34.08 -5.74
CA ALA A 392 29.20 34.58 -4.57
C ALA A 392 27.99 35.48 -4.91
N SER A 393 27.80 35.86 -6.19
CA SER A 393 26.71 36.69 -6.69
C SER A 393 25.39 35.91 -6.80
N GLY A 394 24.26 36.62 -6.88
CA GLY A 394 22.93 36.01 -7.00
C GLY A 394 22.24 35.65 -5.68
N ALA A 395 20.93 35.43 -5.77
CA ALA A 395 20.09 34.99 -4.66
C ALA A 395 20.40 33.54 -4.28
N VAL A 396 20.45 33.26 -2.97
CA VAL A 396 20.65 31.91 -2.44
C VAL A 396 19.36 31.12 -2.60
N TRP A 397 19.47 29.88 -3.07
CA TRP A 397 18.38 28.92 -3.14
C TRP A 397 18.83 27.58 -2.57
N ASP A 398 17.87 26.83 -2.05
CA ASP A 398 18.10 25.57 -1.35
C ASP A 398 16.83 24.72 -1.48
N ASP A 399 16.91 23.58 -2.16
CA ASP A 399 15.78 22.66 -2.28
C ASP A 399 15.72 21.70 -1.07
N GLY A 400 16.77 21.68 -0.24
CA GLY A 400 16.94 20.69 0.83
C GLY A 400 17.43 19.35 0.31
N ALA A 401 17.11 18.28 1.05
CA ALA A 401 17.53 16.92 0.75
C ALA A 401 16.31 15.98 0.69
N HIS A 402 16.39 15.01 -0.24
CA HIS A 402 15.32 14.07 -0.57
C HIS A 402 15.80 12.61 -0.45
N ASP A 403 15.00 11.62 -0.86
CA ASP A 403 15.47 10.23 -0.91
C ASP A 403 16.33 9.95 -2.16
N ASN A 404 15.99 10.51 -3.33
CA ASN A 404 16.79 10.45 -4.55
C ASN A 404 16.45 11.60 -5.52
N VAL A 405 17.31 11.88 -6.49
CA VAL A 405 16.96 12.70 -7.67
C VAL A 405 16.15 11.85 -8.63
N LYS A 406 15.09 12.40 -9.23
CA LYS A 406 14.28 11.78 -10.29
C LYS A 406 14.69 12.30 -11.67
N LYS A 407 14.79 13.64 -11.79
CA LYS A 407 14.97 14.34 -13.06
C LYS A 407 15.86 15.55 -12.86
N VAL A 408 16.70 15.83 -13.85
CA VAL A 408 17.50 17.03 -13.93
C VAL A 408 17.19 17.73 -15.24
N SER A 409 16.94 19.03 -15.17
CA SER A 409 16.71 19.91 -16.32
C SER A 409 17.71 21.05 -16.27
N VAL A 410 18.56 21.18 -17.30
CA VAL A 410 19.62 22.21 -17.39
C VAL A 410 19.34 23.13 -18.57
N GLY A 411 19.14 24.42 -18.28
CA GLY A 411 18.94 25.47 -19.27
C GLY A 411 20.27 26.13 -19.59
N GLN A 412 20.76 25.95 -20.81
CA GLN A 412 22.02 26.53 -21.27
C GLN A 412 21.83 27.96 -21.76
N GLY A 413 22.87 28.79 -21.61
CA GLY A 413 22.90 30.16 -22.11
C GLY A 413 24.23 30.53 -22.75
N GLN A 414 24.31 31.77 -23.25
CA GLN A 414 25.41 32.27 -24.07
C GLN A 414 26.80 32.12 -23.40
N ASP A 415 26.84 32.28 -22.07
CA ASP A 415 28.07 32.32 -21.29
C ASP A 415 28.20 31.15 -20.28
N GLY A 416 27.27 30.19 -20.27
CA GLY A 416 27.26 29.09 -19.28
C GLY A 416 25.88 28.51 -18.97
N ILE A 417 25.66 28.17 -17.70
CA ILE A 417 24.38 27.65 -17.22
C ILE A 417 23.42 28.81 -16.89
N ALA A 418 22.37 28.96 -17.69
CA ALA A 418 21.37 30.02 -17.52
C ALA A 418 20.33 29.67 -16.45
N ALA A 419 19.94 28.39 -16.38
CA ALA A 419 18.91 27.91 -15.45
C ALA A 419 19.09 26.44 -15.06
N VAL A 420 18.54 26.04 -13.91
CA VAL A 420 18.40 24.64 -13.50
C VAL A 420 17.04 24.38 -12.85
N LYS A 421 16.57 23.15 -12.97
CA LYS A 421 15.39 22.63 -12.28
C LYS A 421 15.58 21.15 -12.01
N PHE A 422 15.06 20.69 -10.87
CA PHE A 422 15.21 19.32 -10.41
C PHE A 422 13.85 18.74 -10.02
N GLU A 423 13.62 17.47 -10.30
CA GLU A 423 12.57 16.70 -9.63
C GLU A 423 13.23 15.63 -8.76
N TYR A 424 12.66 15.37 -7.60
CA TYR A 424 13.16 14.43 -6.61
C TYR A 424 12.14 13.33 -6.32
N ARG A 425 12.61 12.20 -5.79
CA ARG A 425 11.79 11.13 -5.21
C ARG A 425 11.89 11.22 -3.69
N ASN A 426 10.74 11.19 -3.02
CA ASN A 426 10.62 10.90 -1.59
C ASN A 426 9.72 9.67 -1.46
N GLY A 427 10.33 8.49 -1.29
CA GLY A 427 9.69 7.20 -1.48
C GLY A 427 8.97 7.11 -2.84
N SER A 428 7.66 6.87 -2.81
CA SER A 428 6.78 6.87 -3.99
C SER A 428 6.33 8.26 -4.47
N GLN A 429 6.61 9.34 -3.75
CA GLN A 429 6.21 10.70 -4.12
C GLN A 429 7.25 11.37 -5.01
N VAL A 430 6.78 12.18 -5.97
CA VAL A 430 7.63 13.08 -6.78
C VAL A 430 7.52 14.49 -6.23
N VAL A 431 8.65 15.09 -5.87
CA VAL A 431 8.75 16.49 -5.44
C VAL A 431 9.33 17.30 -6.59
N ILE A 432 8.59 18.29 -7.09
CA ILE A 432 9.06 19.16 -8.17
C ILE A 432 9.76 20.36 -7.54
N GLY A 433 11.08 20.44 -7.69
CA GLY A 433 11.87 21.61 -7.32
C GLY A 433 11.45 22.82 -8.17
N ALA A 434 11.49 24.00 -7.55
CA ALA A 434 11.16 25.23 -8.26
C ALA A 434 12.32 25.65 -9.17
N GLU A 435 11.98 26.31 -10.28
CA GLU A 435 12.94 26.76 -11.29
C GLU A 435 13.94 27.76 -10.71
N ARG A 436 15.19 27.73 -11.21
CA ARG A 436 16.30 28.60 -10.82
C ARG A 436 16.90 29.24 -12.05
N GLY A 437 17.15 30.55 -12.02
CA GLY A 437 17.60 31.30 -13.20
C GLY A 437 16.50 31.48 -14.26
N THR A 438 16.88 31.92 -15.46
CA THR A 438 15.97 32.13 -16.58
C THR A 438 16.46 31.33 -17.80
N PRO A 439 15.74 30.32 -18.30
CA PRO A 439 16.18 29.55 -19.46
C PRO A 439 16.21 30.43 -20.71
N THR A 440 17.16 30.17 -21.61
CA THR A 440 17.20 30.86 -22.90
C THR A 440 16.16 30.29 -23.88
N LEU A 441 16.09 30.85 -25.09
CA LEU A 441 15.26 30.33 -26.18
C LEU A 441 15.60 28.88 -26.59
N LEU A 442 16.72 28.32 -26.11
CA LEU A 442 17.08 26.90 -26.30
C LEU A 442 16.28 25.96 -25.37
N GLY A 443 15.66 26.48 -24.31
CA GLY A 443 14.90 25.71 -23.33
C GLY A 443 15.78 24.90 -22.37
N TYR A 444 15.27 23.74 -21.94
CA TYR A 444 15.94 22.80 -21.05
C TYR A 444 16.40 21.56 -21.81
N GLU A 445 17.64 21.13 -21.58
CA GLU A 445 18.03 19.74 -21.80
C GLU A 445 17.76 18.94 -20.52
N GLU A 446 17.11 17.79 -20.64
CA GLU A 446 16.60 17.02 -19.51
C GLU A 446 17.03 15.56 -19.55
N PHE A 447 17.28 14.98 -18.38
CA PHE A 447 17.41 13.52 -18.23
C PHE A 447 16.65 13.02 -16.99
N GLU A 448 16.06 11.83 -17.11
CA GLU A 448 15.35 11.14 -16.03
C GLU A 448 16.13 9.90 -15.59
N LEU A 449 16.17 9.68 -14.28
CA LEU A 449 16.88 8.58 -13.64
C LEU A 449 15.93 7.41 -13.39
N GLU A 450 16.39 6.21 -13.73
CA GLU A 450 15.69 4.95 -13.44
C GLU A 450 15.50 4.76 -11.93
N SER A 451 14.60 3.85 -11.52
CA SER A 451 14.23 3.65 -10.10
C SER A 451 15.40 3.26 -9.19
N ASP A 452 16.42 2.62 -9.76
CA ASP A 452 17.66 2.15 -9.14
C ASP A 452 18.90 2.95 -9.61
N GLU A 453 18.70 4.05 -10.34
CA GLU A 453 19.77 4.96 -10.75
C GLU A 453 19.83 6.18 -9.81
N TYR A 454 21.04 6.57 -9.41
CA TYR A 454 21.28 7.76 -8.60
C TYR A 454 22.59 8.45 -8.99
N ILE A 455 22.63 9.76 -8.80
CA ILE A 455 23.79 10.59 -9.11
C ILE A 455 24.85 10.39 -8.01
N THR A 456 26.08 10.07 -8.41
CA THR A 456 27.23 9.84 -7.53
C THR A 456 28.23 10.99 -7.57
N ILE A 457 28.32 11.70 -8.69
CA ILE A 457 29.25 12.82 -8.91
C ILE A 457 28.53 13.91 -9.71
N VAL A 458 28.68 15.16 -9.27
CA VAL A 458 28.47 16.34 -10.13
C VAL A 458 29.82 17.00 -10.37
N GLU A 459 30.25 16.99 -11.62
CA GLU A 459 31.43 17.71 -12.09
C GLU A 459 30.97 19.00 -12.74
N GLY A 460 31.79 20.04 -12.68
CA GLY A 460 31.48 21.29 -13.36
C GLY A 460 32.68 22.21 -13.47
N THR A 461 32.48 23.29 -14.22
CA THR A 461 33.44 24.37 -14.31
C THR A 461 32.78 25.71 -14.06
N TYR A 462 33.55 26.66 -13.54
CA TYR A 462 33.16 28.06 -13.44
C TYR A 462 34.31 28.96 -13.92
N ASP A 463 33.96 30.17 -14.35
CA ASP A 463 34.91 31.14 -14.88
C ASP A 463 34.45 32.59 -14.63
N LYS A 464 35.34 33.56 -14.85
CA LYS A 464 35.07 35.00 -14.65
C LYS A 464 34.31 35.62 -15.81
N ILE A 465 33.02 35.37 -15.85
CA ILE A 465 32.09 36.01 -16.78
C ILE A 465 31.88 37.47 -16.34
N LEU A 466 32.30 38.43 -17.17
CA LEU A 466 32.13 39.88 -16.94
C LEU A 466 32.64 40.38 -15.56
N GLY A 467 33.65 39.71 -14.99
CA GLY A 467 34.25 40.06 -13.70
C GLY A 467 33.62 39.42 -12.46
N SER A 468 32.60 38.57 -12.62
CA SER A 468 32.04 37.72 -11.55
C SER A 468 32.25 36.25 -11.91
N ASP A 469 32.53 35.40 -10.92
CA ASP A 469 32.60 33.97 -11.17
C ASP A 469 31.18 33.43 -11.45
N GLY A 470 30.99 32.69 -12.54
CA GLY A 470 29.70 32.11 -12.94
C GLY A 470 29.85 30.67 -13.40
N LEU A 471 28.82 29.86 -13.20
CA LEU A 471 28.85 28.42 -13.51
C LEU A 471 28.73 28.20 -15.02
N THR A 472 29.80 27.68 -15.64
CA THR A 472 29.87 27.54 -17.11
C THR A 472 29.46 26.17 -17.60
N MET A 473 29.78 25.10 -16.86
CA MET A 473 29.52 23.71 -17.26
C MET A 473 29.02 22.84 -16.10
N LEU A 474 28.15 21.87 -16.41
CA LEU A 474 27.78 20.77 -15.52
C LEU A 474 27.78 19.41 -16.23
N THR A 475 28.28 18.39 -15.53
CA THR A 475 28.25 16.98 -15.92
C THR A 475 27.81 16.13 -14.72
N PHE A 476 26.89 15.20 -14.94
CA PHE A 476 26.33 14.33 -13.89
C PHE A 476 26.71 12.88 -14.17
N LYS A 477 27.32 12.19 -13.20
CA LYS A 477 27.67 10.76 -13.29
C LYS A 477 26.86 9.95 -12.30
N THR A 478 26.51 8.72 -12.67
CA THR A 478 25.61 7.87 -11.87
C THR A 478 26.23 6.52 -11.50
N ASN A 479 25.59 5.83 -10.55
CA ASN A 479 25.95 4.46 -10.15
C ASN A 479 25.93 3.44 -11.30
N LYS A 480 25.19 3.72 -12.39
CA LYS A 480 25.13 2.88 -13.60
C LYS A 480 26.26 3.17 -14.61
N ASN A 481 27.28 3.93 -14.22
CA ASN A 481 28.34 4.45 -15.10
C ASN A 481 27.82 5.29 -16.28
N ARG A 482 26.60 5.84 -16.18
CA ARG A 482 26.11 6.81 -17.16
C ARG A 482 26.69 8.18 -16.86
N THR A 483 26.86 8.98 -17.91
CA THR A 483 27.31 10.37 -17.85
C THR A 483 26.32 11.21 -18.65
N TYR A 484 25.76 12.24 -18.03
CA TYR A 484 24.82 13.18 -18.63
C TYR A 484 25.46 14.57 -18.68
N GLY A 485 25.40 15.22 -19.83
CA GLY A 485 26.23 16.39 -20.17
C GLY A 485 27.51 16.00 -20.94
N PRO A 486 28.51 16.90 -21.03
CA PRO A 486 28.55 18.22 -20.40
C PRO A 486 27.48 19.15 -20.97
N TYR A 487 26.77 19.84 -20.07
CA TYR A 487 25.88 20.96 -20.40
C TYR A 487 26.65 22.26 -20.22
N GLY A 488 26.52 23.21 -21.16
CA GLY A 488 27.20 24.50 -21.12
C GLY A 488 28.58 24.48 -21.77
N LEU A 489 29.49 25.33 -21.30
CA LEU A 489 30.80 25.58 -21.89
C LEU A 489 31.92 25.32 -20.87
N GLU A 490 32.95 24.57 -21.29
CA GLU A 490 34.12 24.28 -20.46
C GLU A 490 34.86 25.59 -20.08
N GLY A 491 34.94 25.85 -18.77
CA GLY A 491 35.55 27.05 -18.19
C GLY A 491 36.88 26.77 -17.49
N SER A 492 37.59 27.82 -17.10
CA SER A 492 38.95 27.71 -16.56
C SER A 492 39.06 26.88 -15.27
N THR A 493 38.11 26.98 -14.34
CA THR A 493 38.22 26.39 -13.00
C THR A 493 37.28 25.20 -12.82
N HIS A 494 37.86 24.04 -12.55
CA HIS A 494 37.15 22.76 -12.43
C HIS A 494 36.82 22.42 -10.97
N PHE A 495 35.71 21.72 -10.75
CA PHE A 495 35.34 21.13 -9.46
C PHE A 495 34.57 19.83 -9.61
N ASP A 496 34.63 18.99 -8.58
CA ASP A 496 33.78 17.82 -8.39
C ASP A 496 33.09 17.86 -7.01
N LEU A 497 31.81 17.50 -7.01
CA LEU A 497 30.97 17.33 -5.82
C LEU A 497 30.61 15.85 -5.72
N LYS A 498 31.33 15.13 -4.84
CA LYS A 498 31.15 13.71 -4.57
C LYS A 498 31.64 13.33 -3.18
N GLU A 499 31.25 12.15 -2.73
CA GLU A 499 31.88 11.44 -1.62
C GLU A 499 31.68 9.94 -1.80
N ASP A 500 32.70 9.14 -1.51
CA ASP A 500 32.64 7.70 -1.70
C ASP A 500 31.54 7.09 -0.79
N GLY A 501 30.78 6.14 -1.33
CA GLY A 501 29.65 5.52 -0.63
C GLY A 501 28.41 6.41 -0.44
N HIS A 502 28.37 7.61 -1.05
CA HIS A 502 27.22 8.52 -0.96
C HIS A 502 26.50 8.69 -2.31
N LYS A 503 25.21 9.05 -2.23
CA LYS A 503 24.39 9.50 -3.36
C LYS A 503 24.02 10.97 -3.17
N ILE A 504 23.88 11.69 -4.28
CA ILE A 504 23.39 13.06 -4.29
C ILE A 504 21.87 13.04 -4.20
N THR A 505 21.32 13.73 -3.20
CA THR A 505 19.89 13.69 -2.86
C THR A 505 19.19 15.04 -2.92
N GLY A 506 19.92 16.11 -3.22
CA GLY A 506 19.38 17.47 -3.18
C GLY A 506 20.39 18.49 -3.69
N PHE A 507 19.89 19.65 -4.10
CA PHE A 507 20.70 20.73 -4.64
C PHE A 507 20.43 22.05 -3.90
N HIS A 508 21.48 22.85 -3.77
CA HIS A 508 21.42 24.23 -3.31
C HIS A 508 22.40 25.07 -4.13
N GLY A 509 22.35 26.40 -4.00
CA GLY A 509 23.28 27.23 -4.75
C GLY A 509 22.90 28.70 -4.78
N ARG A 510 23.33 29.36 -5.86
CA ARG A 510 23.04 30.76 -6.13
C ARG A 510 22.61 30.97 -7.58
N ALA A 511 21.66 31.86 -7.80
CA ALA A 511 21.17 32.24 -9.11
C ALA A 511 21.04 33.77 -9.21
N GLY A 512 21.61 34.36 -10.26
CA GLY A 512 21.26 35.70 -10.72
C GLY A 512 20.08 35.66 -11.69
N ASP A 513 19.68 36.83 -12.19
CA ASP A 513 18.49 36.97 -13.05
C ASP A 513 18.56 36.10 -14.32
N ASN A 514 19.75 35.96 -14.91
CA ASN A 514 19.98 35.26 -16.18
C ASN A 514 21.02 34.13 -16.10
N SER A 515 21.50 33.75 -14.92
CA SER A 515 22.54 32.71 -14.77
C SER A 515 22.54 32.03 -13.41
N ILE A 516 22.95 30.75 -13.42
CA ILE A 516 23.36 30.04 -12.21
C ILE A 516 24.80 30.44 -11.90
N THR A 517 25.04 30.97 -10.71
CA THR A 517 26.36 31.47 -10.31
C THR A 517 27.13 30.44 -9.52
N ALA A 518 26.45 29.64 -8.69
CA ALA A 518 27.04 28.53 -7.95
C ALA A 518 26.06 27.37 -7.72
N ILE A 519 26.60 26.16 -7.57
CA ILE A 519 25.84 24.95 -7.21
C ILE A 519 26.54 24.15 -6.12
N GLY A 520 25.77 23.58 -5.20
CA GLY A 520 26.18 22.67 -4.15
C GLY A 520 25.19 21.52 -4.03
N VAL A 521 25.58 20.48 -3.30
CA VAL A 521 24.79 19.23 -3.20
C VAL A 521 24.56 18.82 -1.75
N TYR A 522 23.47 18.10 -1.53
CA TYR A 522 23.27 17.25 -0.37
C TYR A 522 23.66 15.82 -0.70
N LEU A 523 24.43 15.22 0.21
CA LEU A 523 24.83 13.82 0.16
C LEU A 523 24.09 13.04 1.24
N ALA A 524 23.48 11.93 0.87
CA ALA A 524 23.08 10.89 1.81
C ALA A 524 24.04 9.70 1.65
N PRO A 525 24.44 9.03 2.75
CA PRO A 525 25.02 7.69 2.63
C PRO A 525 24.10 6.82 1.79
N VAL A 526 24.67 5.96 0.94
CA VAL A 526 23.89 4.90 0.30
C VAL A 526 23.57 3.87 1.38
N GLY A 527 22.51 4.15 2.15
CA GLY A 527 21.93 3.22 3.11
C GLY A 527 21.73 1.88 2.42
N THR A 528 22.33 0.84 2.99
CA THR A 528 22.67 -0.44 2.38
C THR A 528 21.82 -0.87 1.16
N ILE A 529 22.50 -0.94 -0.01
CA ILE A 529 22.10 -1.58 -1.30
C ILE A 529 21.27 -0.68 -2.26
N PRO A 530 21.46 -0.71 -3.61
CA PRO A 530 22.47 -1.38 -4.47
C PRO A 530 23.34 -0.39 -5.30
N LEU A 531 24.52 -0.68 -5.86
CA LEU A 531 25.45 -1.81 -5.86
C LEU A 531 26.79 -1.29 -6.43
N THR A 532 27.94 -1.78 -5.95
CA THR A 532 29.20 -1.77 -6.73
C THR A 532 29.44 -3.21 -7.21
N PRO A 533 29.78 -3.46 -8.48
CA PRO A 533 29.88 -4.83 -9.01
C PRO A 533 31.17 -5.54 -8.54
N ALA A 534 31.17 -6.04 -7.31
CA ALA A 534 32.22 -6.91 -6.76
C ALA A 534 31.78 -7.90 -5.68
N THR A 535 30.59 -7.76 -5.07
CA THR A 535 30.07 -8.75 -4.11
C THR A 535 29.34 -9.87 -4.85
N GLN A 536 30.09 -10.74 -5.51
CA GLN A 536 29.53 -11.92 -6.20
C GLN A 536 28.82 -12.81 -5.18
N THR A 537 27.53 -13.06 -5.37
CA THR A 537 26.80 -14.07 -4.60
C THR A 537 27.41 -15.43 -4.87
N LYS A 538 27.88 -16.10 -3.82
CA LYS A 538 28.56 -17.39 -3.95
C LYS A 538 27.50 -18.50 -3.91
N LYS A 539 27.30 -19.18 -5.03
CA LYS A 539 26.51 -20.40 -5.09
C LYS A 539 27.31 -21.54 -4.45
N LEU A 540 26.80 -22.14 -3.38
CA LEU A 540 27.43 -23.29 -2.73
C LEU A 540 26.94 -24.61 -3.34
N GLU A 541 27.82 -25.61 -3.41
CA GLU A 541 27.49 -26.91 -3.99
C GLU A 541 26.35 -27.62 -3.26
N ALA A 542 25.29 -27.96 -3.98
CA ALA A 542 24.11 -28.63 -3.43
C ALA A 542 24.44 -30.06 -2.95
N LYS A 543 23.78 -30.48 -1.87
CA LYS A 543 23.97 -31.79 -1.22
C LYS A 543 22.71 -32.64 -1.35
N GLY A 544 22.88 -33.96 -1.49
CA GLY A 544 21.80 -34.91 -1.77
C GLY A 544 22.10 -35.82 -2.97
N GLY A 545 21.09 -36.53 -3.48
CA GLY A 545 21.23 -37.49 -4.59
C GLY A 545 20.93 -36.92 -5.98
N ASP A 546 21.45 -37.54 -7.03
CA ASP A 546 21.38 -37.07 -8.43
C ASP A 546 20.01 -37.25 -9.12
N GLY A 547 18.90 -37.26 -8.35
CA GLY A 547 17.54 -37.38 -8.89
C GLY A 547 16.79 -36.05 -8.96
N GLY A 548 15.58 -36.10 -9.54
CA GLY A 548 14.69 -34.95 -9.67
C GLY A 548 15.07 -33.97 -10.79
N THR A 549 14.20 -32.98 -11.01
CA THR A 549 14.41 -31.85 -11.90
C THR A 549 15.17 -30.75 -11.16
N LEU A 550 16.19 -30.16 -11.79
CA LEU A 550 16.96 -29.04 -11.23
C LEU A 550 16.11 -27.77 -11.12
N TRP A 551 16.30 -27.02 -10.04
CA TRP A 551 15.69 -25.71 -9.80
C TRP A 551 16.71 -24.76 -9.14
N ASP A 552 16.53 -23.46 -9.36
CA ASP A 552 17.37 -22.40 -8.82
C ASP A 552 16.56 -21.10 -8.78
N ASP A 553 16.24 -20.60 -7.59
CA ASP A 553 15.52 -19.33 -7.44
C ASP A 553 16.42 -18.11 -7.69
N GLY A 554 17.74 -18.31 -7.78
CA GLY A 554 18.73 -17.25 -7.80
C GLY A 554 19.04 -16.70 -6.41
N ALA A 555 19.62 -15.51 -6.37
CA ALA A 555 20.07 -14.85 -5.14
C ALA A 555 19.41 -13.47 -5.00
N PHE A 556 19.00 -13.15 -3.78
CA PHE A 556 18.25 -11.93 -3.44
C PHE A 556 18.99 -11.13 -2.34
N ASP A 557 18.35 -10.14 -1.71
CA ASP A 557 18.95 -9.43 -0.56
C ASP A 557 18.84 -10.23 0.73
N GLY A 558 17.85 -11.13 0.82
CA GLY A 558 17.68 -12.05 1.94
C GLY A 558 16.38 -12.83 1.91
N VAL A 559 16.24 -13.76 2.85
CA VAL A 559 15.06 -14.61 3.02
C VAL A 559 14.13 -14.00 4.06
N ARG A 560 12.81 -13.98 3.77
CA ARG A 560 11.74 -13.50 4.67
C ARG A 560 10.95 -14.67 5.26
N LYS A 561 10.62 -15.69 4.46
CA LYS A 561 9.85 -16.85 4.89
C LYS A 561 10.41 -18.13 4.26
N VAL A 562 10.34 -19.21 5.03
CA VAL A 562 10.67 -20.56 4.59
C VAL A 562 9.48 -21.47 4.90
N SER A 563 9.06 -22.26 3.91
CA SER A 563 7.98 -23.23 4.01
C SER A 563 8.54 -24.61 3.63
N VAL A 564 8.45 -25.59 4.52
CA VAL A 564 8.96 -26.97 4.31
C VAL A 564 7.80 -27.97 4.38
N GLY A 565 7.52 -28.61 3.24
CA GLY A 565 6.50 -29.63 3.10
C GLY A 565 7.09 -31.01 3.38
N GLN A 566 6.67 -31.65 4.48
CA GLN A 566 7.19 -32.95 4.89
C GLN A 566 6.43 -34.10 4.22
N ALA A 567 7.15 -35.18 3.92
CA ALA A 567 6.63 -36.42 3.35
C ALA A 567 6.95 -37.62 4.26
N GLN A 568 6.33 -38.76 3.98
CA GLN A 568 6.48 -39.98 4.78
C GLN A 568 7.94 -40.41 4.97
N ASP A 569 8.77 -40.20 3.93
CA ASP A 569 10.15 -40.68 3.88
C ASP A 569 11.20 -39.55 3.92
N GLY A 570 10.81 -38.27 3.96
CA GLY A 570 11.75 -37.14 3.91
C GLY A 570 11.09 -35.79 3.59
N ILE A 571 11.81 -34.89 2.93
CA ILE A 571 11.25 -33.60 2.48
C ILE A 571 10.54 -33.79 1.13
N GLY A 572 9.25 -33.42 1.07
CA GLY A 572 8.41 -33.51 -0.14
C GLY A 572 8.48 -32.24 -1.01
N ALA A 573 8.40 -31.07 -0.38
CA ALA A 573 8.46 -29.78 -1.06
C ALA A 573 9.17 -28.72 -0.22
N VAL A 574 9.68 -27.68 -0.88
CA VAL A 574 10.13 -26.43 -0.25
C VAL A 574 9.61 -25.23 -1.02
N LYS A 575 9.34 -24.13 -0.32
CA LYS A 575 8.96 -22.84 -0.91
C LYS A 575 9.52 -21.71 -0.06
N PHE A 576 9.84 -20.59 -0.70
CA PHE A 576 10.53 -19.47 -0.08
C PHE A 576 9.88 -18.14 -0.42
N VAL A 577 10.04 -17.16 0.46
CA VAL A 577 9.73 -15.76 0.18
C VAL A 577 10.97 -14.94 0.48
N TYR A 578 11.35 -14.09 -0.47
CA TYR A 578 12.59 -13.34 -0.47
C TYR A 578 12.36 -11.82 -0.43
N ASN A 579 13.39 -11.08 -0.03
CA ASN A 579 13.45 -9.63 -0.18
C ASN A 579 14.32 -9.25 -1.38
N ASN A 580 13.81 -8.40 -2.28
CA ASN A 580 14.58 -7.80 -3.36
C ASN A 580 14.31 -6.28 -3.41
N GLY A 581 15.30 -5.50 -2.97
CA GLY A 581 15.17 -4.08 -2.67
C GLY A 581 14.07 -3.81 -1.64
N SER A 582 13.06 -3.04 -2.04
CA SER A 582 11.85 -2.76 -1.26
C SER A 582 10.70 -3.73 -1.52
N SER A 583 10.89 -4.73 -2.38
CA SER A 583 9.83 -5.66 -2.82
C SER A 583 9.98 -7.05 -2.21
N GLU A 584 8.85 -7.71 -2.00
CA GLU A 584 8.78 -9.11 -1.66
C GLU A 584 8.66 -9.97 -2.92
N VAL A 585 9.43 -11.06 -2.99
CA VAL A 585 9.41 -12.02 -4.10
C VAL A 585 9.01 -13.38 -3.55
N ILE A 586 7.82 -13.86 -3.94
CA ILE A 586 7.36 -15.21 -3.60
C ILE A 586 7.99 -16.17 -4.62
N GLY A 587 8.83 -17.09 -4.15
CA GLY A 587 9.42 -18.14 -4.97
C GLY A 587 8.39 -19.22 -5.34
N ASP A 588 8.73 -20.01 -6.36
CA ASP A 588 7.92 -21.17 -6.77
C ASP A 588 7.99 -22.30 -5.72
N GLU A 589 7.06 -23.25 -5.80
CA GLU A 589 7.11 -24.48 -5.00
C GLU A 589 8.00 -25.52 -5.68
N HIS A 590 9.01 -26.01 -4.97
CA HIS A 590 9.97 -26.99 -5.47
C HIS A 590 9.73 -28.36 -4.83
N GLY A 591 9.18 -29.28 -5.62
CA GLY A 591 8.82 -30.63 -5.19
C GLY A 591 7.32 -30.85 -5.26
N LYS A 592 6.76 -31.58 -4.30
CA LYS A 592 5.34 -31.91 -4.26
C LYS A 592 4.79 -31.86 -2.84
N SER A 593 3.92 -30.89 -2.58
CA SER A 593 3.13 -30.80 -1.35
C SER A 593 2.43 -32.13 -1.02
N THR A 594 2.48 -32.51 0.25
CA THR A 594 1.75 -33.66 0.78
C THR A 594 0.47 -33.22 1.50
N LEU A 595 -0.36 -34.18 1.91
CA LEU A 595 -1.56 -33.91 2.70
C LEU A 595 -1.27 -33.33 4.10
N LEU A 596 -0.01 -33.29 4.54
CA LEU A 596 0.42 -32.67 5.80
C LEU A 596 0.62 -31.15 5.67
N GLY A 597 0.67 -30.61 4.44
CA GLY A 597 0.93 -29.19 4.19
C GLY A 597 2.38 -28.78 4.43
N PHE A 598 2.59 -27.48 4.61
CA PHE A 598 3.88 -26.88 4.93
C PHE A 598 3.96 -26.55 6.42
N GLU A 599 5.08 -26.88 7.06
CA GLU A 599 5.52 -26.17 8.25
C GLU A 599 6.30 -24.92 7.82
N GLU A 600 5.97 -23.77 8.40
CA GLU A 600 6.49 -22.48 7.95
C GLU A 600 7.10 -21.69 9.10
N PHE A 601 8.14 -20.92 8.80
CA PHE A 601 8.64 -19.89 9.70
C PHE A 601 8.99 -18.60 8.97
N GLU A 602 8.73 -17.48 9.63
CA GLU A 602 9.03 -16.13 9.15
C GLU A 602 10.19 -15.56 9.96
N LEU A 603 11.12 -14.93 9.24
CA LEU A 603 12.31 -14.29 9.77
C LEU A 603 12.02 -12.80 9.99
N ASN A 604 12.52 -12.25 11.08
CA ASN A 604 12.41 -10.81 11.39
C ASN A 604 13.36 -9.97 10.52
N TYR A 605 13.25 -10.09 9.19
CA TYR A 605 14.08 -9.43 8.20
C TYR A 605 13.97 -7.89 8.30
N PRO A 606 15.08 -7.13 8.22
CA PRO A 606 16.47 -7.56 7.97
C PRO A 606 17.25 -7.93 9.25
N SER A 607 16.65 -7.79 10.44
CA SER A 607 17.34 -7.99 11.72
C SER A 607 17.71 -9.45 12.01
N GLU A 608 16.99 -10.37 11.38
CA GLU A 608 17.19 -11.81 11.43
C GLU A 608 17.39 -12.38 10.02
N TYR A 609 18.39 -13.24 9.86
CA TYR A 609 18.75 -13.88 8.60
C TYR A 609 19.40 -15.24 8.85
N ILE A 610 19.25 -16.15 7.88
CA ILE A 610 19.80 -17.52 7.93
C ILE A 610 21.31 -17.47 7.71
N THR A 611 22.08 -18.18 8.51
CA THR A 611 23.55 -18.25 8.47
C THR A 611 24.06 -19.65 8.10
N GLU A 612 23.31 -20.69 8.44
CA GLU A 612 23.66 -22.08 8.17
C GLU A 612 22.38 -22.90 7.95
N VAL A 613 22.39 -23.78 6.94
CA VAL A 613 21.42 -24.87 6.83
C VAL A 613 22.13 -26.19 7.07
N HIS A 614 21.68 -26.90 8.10
CA HIS A 614 22.06 -28.28 8.38
C HIS A 614 21.00 -29.22 7.79
N GLY A 615 21.39 -30.39 7.30
CA GLY A 615 20.44 -31.38 6.83
C GLY A 615 21.01 -32.80 6.79
N THR A 616 20.16 -33.76 6.47
CA THR A 616 20.58 -35.15 6.16
C THR A 616 20.00 -35.60 4.82
N PHE A 617 20.69 -36.52 4.15
CA PHE A 617 20.16 -37.22 2.98
C PHE A 617 20.44 -38.73 3.05
N ASP A 618 19.55 -39.55 2.51
CA ASP A 618 19.72 -41.00 2.47
C ASP A 618 19.12 -41.64 1.22
N LYS A 619 19.58 -42.85 0.88
CA LYS A 619 19.00 -43.70 -0.17
C LYS A 619 18.03 -44.71 0.44
N ILE A 620 16.76 -44.32 0.48
CA ILE A 620 15.67 -45.10 1.05
C ILE A 620 15.28 -46.24 0.08
N PHE A 621 14.86 -47.39 0.62
CA PHE A 621 14.66 -48.65 -0.09
C PHE A 621 13.70 -48.62 -1.30
N ALA A 622 12.86 -47.59 -1.44
CA ALA A 622 11.93 -47.40 -2.55
C ALA A 622 12.38 -46.35 -3.59
N SER A 623 13.47 -45.61 -3.35
CA SER A 623 13.95 -44.55 -4.26
C SER A 623 15.17 -44.99 -5.08
N ASN A 624 15.14 -44.65 -6.38
CA ASN A 624 16.28 -44.88 -7.28
C ASN A 624 17.50 -44.01 -6.92
N SER A 625 17.27 -42.84 -6.29
CA SER A 625 18.30 -41.88 -5.90
C SER A 625 18.15 -41.47 -4.43
N ALA A 626 19.21 -40.91 -3.83
CA ALA A 626 19.12 -40.39 -2.46
C ALA A 626 18.25 -39.12 -2.41
N ILE A 627 17.55 -38.93 -1.29
CA ILE A 627 16.69 -37.78 -1.04
C ILE A 627 17.13 -37.04 0.22
N VAL A 628 16.80 -35.76 0.31
CA VAL A 628 16.95 -34.96 1.53
C VAL A 628 15.89 -35.38 2.54
N THR A 629 16.34 -35.92 3.66
CA THR A 629 15.48 -36.50 4.70
C THR A 629 15.10 -35.48 5.77
N MET A 630 16.01 -34.55 6.11
CA MET A 630 15.78 -33.47 7.08
C MET A 630 16.50 -32.17 6.71
N LEU A 631 15.90 -31.04 7.09
CA LEU A 631 16.49 -29.70 7.04
C LEU A 631 16.31 -28.97 8.39
N THR A 632 17.32 -28.22 8.80
CA THR A 632 17.34 -27.35 9.98
C THR A 632 18.01 -26.03 9.61
N PHE A 633 17.39 -24.90 9.95
CA PHE A 633 17.85 -23.56 9.59
C PHE A 633 18.30 -22.81 10.84
N LYS A 634 19.55 -22.36 10.87
CA LYS A 634 20.12 -21.53 11.95
C LYS A 634 20.18 -20.07 11.51
N THR A 635 19.87 -19.14 12.41
CA THR A 635 19.94 -17.71 12.11
C THR A 635 21.10 -17.03 12.84
N ASN A 636 21.26 -15.73 12.64
CA ASN A 636 22.12 -14.86 13.45
C ASN A 636 21.56 -14.60 14.87
N LYS A 637 20.36 -15.11 15.19
CA LYS A 637 19.77 -15.10 16.52
C LYS A 637 19.98 -16.46 17.19
N PRO A 638 19.72 -16.60 18.51
CA PRO A 638 19.73 -17.91 19.17
C PRO A 638 18.65 -18.90 18.66
N ALA A 639 17.78 -18.47 17.74
CA ALA A 639 16.74 -19.30 17.15
C ALA A 639 17.32 -20.36 16.20
N THR A 640 16.70 -21.53 16.18
CA THR A 640 16.95 -22.59 15.21
C THR A 640 15.58 -23.14 14.82
N TYR A 641 15.33 -23.25 13.52
CA TYR A 641 14.05 -23.67 12.96
C TYR A 641 14.18 -25.07 12.36
N GLY A 642 13.26 -25.96 12.74
CA GLY A 642 13.35 -27.40 12.50
C GLY A 642 13.87 -28.17 13.74
N PRO A 643 14.28 -29.44 13.58
CA PRO A 643 14.41 -30.17 12.32
C PRO A 643 13.05 -30.43 11.66
N PHE A 644 12.95 -30.14 10.36
CA PHE A 644 11.85 -30.55 9.51
C PHE A 644 12.22 -31.87 8.85
N GLY A 645 11.32 -32.86 8.85
CA GLY A 645 11.56 -34.19 8.27
C GLY A 645 12.18 -35.19 9.26
N LEU A 646 12.86 -36.20 8.71
CA LEU A 646 13.40 -37.34 9.45
C LEU A 646 14.93 -37.24 9.59
N THR A 647 15.41 -37.12 10.83
CA THR A 647 16.85 -37.10 11.17
C THR A 647 17.49 -38.48 10.98
N ALA A 648 17.71 -38.87 9.72
CA ALA A 648 18.28 -40.15 9.32
C ALA A 648 19.10 -39.98 8.02
N GLY A 649 20.22 -40.71 7.92
CA GLY A 649 21.12 -40.67 6.76
C GLY A 649 22.41 -39.91 6.99
N THR A 650 23.03 -39.46 5.89
CA THR A 650 24.32 -38.75 5.88
C THR A 650 24.10 -37.26 6.13
N PRO A 651 24.71 -36.66 7.18
CA PRO A 651 24.57 -35.23 7.47
C PRO A 651 25.39 -34.36 6.50
N PHE A 652 24.93 -33.13 6.31
CA PHE A 652 25.62 -32.09 5.57
C PHE A 652 25.32 -30.70 6.16
N ASP A 653 26.26 -29.78 5.95
CA ASP A 653 26.11 -28.36 6.29
C ASP A 653 26.29 -27.50 5.03
N LEU A 654 25.46 -26.48 4.92
CA LEU A 654 25.51 -25.42 3.91
C LEU A 654 25.71 -24.09 4.61
N LYS A 655 26.96 -23.61 4.62
CA LYS A 655 27.37 -22.35 5.20
C LYS A 655 28.67 -21.85 4.58
N GLU A 656 28.92 -20.56 4.75
CA GLU A 656 30.20 -19.91 4.50
C GLU A 656 30.42 -18.92 5.65
N ASP A 657 31.58 -18.96 6.31
CA ASP A 657 31.83 -18.11 7.47
C ASP A 657 31.76 -16.62 7.09
N GLY A 658 31.12 -15.82 7.93
CA GLY A 658 30.89 -14.40 7.67
C GLY A 658 29.86 -14.09 6.56
N HIS A 659 29.05 -15.07 6.12
CA HIS A 659 28.01 -14.86 5.11
C HIS A 659 26.60 -15.20 5.63
N LYS A 660 25.59 -14.59 5.02
CA LYS A 660 24.17 -14.93 5.16
C LYS A 660 23.68 -15.67 3.92
N ILE A 661 22.68 -16.53 4.09
CA ILE A 661 21.99 -17.20 2.99
C ILE A 661 20.90 -16.27 2.43
N VAL A 662 20.88 -16.14 1.11
CA VAL A 662 20.04 -15.17 0.39
C VAL A 662 19.26 -15.76 -0.79
N GLY A 663 19.34 -17.08 -0.98
CA GLY A 663 18.72 -17.77 -2.11
C GLY A 663 18.91 -19.28 -1.99
N PHE A 664 18.07 -20.05 -2.68
CA PHE A 664 18.10 -21.51 -2.64
C PHE A 664 18.09 -22.12 -4.05
N HIS A 665 18.69 -23.30 -4.18
CA HIS A 665 18.67 -24.10 -5.41
C HIS A 665 18.75 -25.59 -5.07
N GLY A 666 18.47 -26.47 -6.03
CA GLY A 666 18.48 -27.91 -5.75
C GLY A 666 17.96 -28.76 -6.90
N SER A 667 17.42 -29.92 -6.54
CA SER A 667 16.62 -30.75 -7.44
C SER A 667 15.48 -31.43 -6.69
N ALA A 668 14.32 -31.56 -7.34
CA ALA A 668 13.12 -32.13 -6.73
C ALA A 668 12.26 -32.93 -7.74
N GLY A 669 11.48 -33.87 -7.22
CA GLY A 669 10.45 -34.62 -7.96
C GLY A 669 9.21 -34.74 -7.08
N ASP A 670 8.72 -35.96 -6.84
CA ASP A 670 7.77 -36.21 -5.73
C ASP A 670 8.40 -35.95 -4.35
N LEU A 671 9.74 -35.91 -4.26
CA LEU A 671 10.55 -35.65 -3.06
C LEU A 671 11.74 -34.75 -3.41
N LEU A 672 12.29 -34.03 -2.42
CA LEU A 672 13.48 -33.20 -2.55
C LEU A 672 14.74 -34.08 -2.64
N HIS A 673 15.50 -33.97 -3.72
CA HIS A 673 16.66 -34.81 -4.01
C HIS A 673 17.99 -34.13 -3.66
N LYS A 674 18.15 -32.85 -4.01
CA LYS A 674 19.27 -32.01 -3.57
C LYS A 674 18.80 -30.68 -3.01
N PHE A 675 19.57 -30.15 -2.07
CA PHE A 675 19.41 -28.82 -1.51
C PHE A 675 20.73 -28.05 -1.50
N GLY A 676 20.69 -26.76 -1.83
CA GLY A 676 21.83 -25.87 -2.01
C GLY A 676 21.44 -24.42 -1.74
N VAL A 677 22.43 -23.55 -1.54
CA VAL A 677 22.22 -22.16 -1.10
C VAL A 677 23.09 -21.18 -1.89
N HIS A 678 22.58 -19.97 -2.05
CA HIS A 678 23.37 -18.80 -2.42
C HIS A 678 23.70 -18.00 -1.17
N VAL A 679 24.97 -17.62 -1.00
CA VAL A 679 25.43 -16.84 0.14
C VAL A 679 25.98 -15.46 -0.27
N LEU A 680 25.79 -14.49 0.61
CA LEU A 680 26.27 -13.11 0.48
C LEU A 680 27.01 -12.72 1.77
N PRO A 681 28.17 -12.04 1.71
CA PRO A 681 28.85 -11.54 2.90
C PRO A 681 27.94 -10.72 3.83
N ILE A 682 28.16 -10.87 5.14
CA ILE A 682 27.58 -10.03 6.18
C ILE A 682 28.52 -8.83 6.34
N ASN A 683 28.01 -7.62 6.06
CA ASN A 683 28.70 -6.35 6.29
C ASN A 683 28.54 -5.89 7.74
#